data_AF-A0A2D5EPN5-F1
#
_entry.id   AF-A0A2D5EPN5-F1
#
_cell.length_a   1.000
_cell.length_b   1.000
_cell.length_c   1.000
_cell.angle_alpha   90.00
_cell.angle_beta   90.00
_cell.angle_gamma   90.00
#
_symmetry.space_group_name_H-M   'P 1'
#
loop_
_entity.id
_entity.type
_entity.pdbx_description
1 polymer ?
#
loop_
_entity_poly.entity_id
_entity_poly.type
_entity_poly.pdbx_seq_one_letter_code
_entity_poly.pdbx_strand_id
1 'polypeptide(L)'
;MRRFLLLAPLAAALTLSGCGDDDGDPVRDAGGPDDAGPMDAAMDAGTDAGPPRCTDPGRTLGESCATAADCVDGCACNGIELCEEGTCVAGVPLCDDGTECTTDSCDEDSDSCTFEPDHASCQDDDLCNGEELCVPTRGCVDGPRATCVDGDPCTVGFCDPETGCGFELRDLDGDGFADERCGGLDCNDDPEIGASIYPGAEEVCDNALDDNCNRQTDAREITCTGSNDDCATAEALSGPGSYVRTTRGLSSDLQLGCRPTGLDAMFTFTLAERQDVQVLLDVEGGNGAVAIRPLAECGSDGPDAFCANEGERSALTARDLAPGDYAVVVKTSTALTYTLTLVYADPTPVQPVDVCDEDTVDIAAGGTFTGLFTDVFDDYELACRTPSATADRPDVAYRLTITEPKDVILRASTRSTSSITPSTYLTLVRDCGNPDTAIACVQSRDAEIRRRALAPGTYYVLIESSSSTAVSWELQASVVDAMPRNEGDACSTAVDVTDATATLPLDMLELDTGTGCGGTSASNRDGSFSFTLTETRDVILETNVGAIHYLSVATECGNPATETFCTSGTPGLSERLLRVEPGTYWVTVSTALSAGDLEVTARTEDPTFPPANDDCSAPTALEDGVEVRGNLLGASDAELSCGPDGSRDAFHVLELSEARNVTLVARRTDGGTEPIYLGLRSMGCDVSPEDACVSGVPALLNRTLEAGTYHVLVESTASFAGPYSLIAYLAAP
;
A
#
# COMPACT_ATOMS: atom_id res chain seq x y z
N MET A 1 -36.65 -11.90 -17.70
CA MET A 1 -37.12 -11.58 -19.06
C MET A 1 -35.95 -11.69 -20.02
N ARG A 2 -36.08 -12.53 -21.07
CA ARG A 2 -35.27 -12.69 -22.32
C ARG A 2 -33.74 -12.85 -22.22
N ARG A 3 -33.02 -13.68 -23.00
CA ARG A 3 -33.21 -14.95 -23.75
C ARG A 3 -31.86 -15.21 -24.49
N PHE A 4 -31.37 -16.46 -24.45
CA PHE A 4 -30.66 -17.25 -25.49
C PHE A 4 -29.27 -16.87 -26.06
N LEU A 5 -28.30 -17.80 -25.89
CA LEU A 5 -27.55 -18.59 -26.92
C LEU A 5 -26.52 -19.48 -26.16
N LEU A 6 -26.64 -20.80 -25.93
CA LEU A 6 -26.68 -22.02 -26.76
C LEU A 6 -25.42 -22.30 -27.61
N LEU A 7 -24.57 -23.20 -27.11
CA LEU A 7 -23.80 -24.18 -27.89
C LEU A 7 -23.44 -25.38 -26.99
N ALA A 8 -23.80 -26.58 -27.44
CA ALA A 8 -23.73 -27.85 -26.72
C ALA A 8 -22.51 -28.69 -27.18
N PRO A 9 -22.03 -29.67 -26.38
CA PRO A 9 -20.87 -30.50 -26.70
C PRO A 9 -21.25 -31.75 -27.50
N LEU A 10 -20.33 -32.23 -28.36
CA LEU A 10 -20.41 -33.52 -29.03
C LEU A 10 -19.86 -34.62 -28.10
N ALA A 11 -20.72 -35.57 -27.74
CA ALA A 11 -20.35 -36.88 -27.24
C ALA A 11 -21.01 -37.92 -28.16
N ALA A 12 -20.23 -38.85 -28.70
CA ALA A 12 -20.72 -40.00 -29.44
C ALA A 12 -20.29 -41.27 -28.72
N ALA A 13 -21.23 -41.86 -27.99
CA ALA A 13 -21.18 -43.24 -27.54
C ALA A 13 -21.91 -44.10 -28.58
N LEU A 14 -21.35 -45.26 -28.93
CA LEU A 14 -22.06 -46.33 -29.65
C LEU A 14 -22.07 -47.57 -28.77
N THR A 15 -23.27 -48.05 -28.43
CA THR A 15 -23.51 -49.33 -27.77
C THR A 15 -24.26 -50.29 -28.71
N LEU A 16 -23.71 -51.50 -28.77
CA LEU A 16 -24.32 -52.84 -28.82
C LEU A 16 -25.52 -53.23 -29.74
N SER A 17 -25.30 -54.43 -30.31
CA SER A 17 -26.19 -55.60 -30.41
C SER A 17 -26.86 -55.91 -31.75
N GLY A 18 -26.82 -57.20 -32.12
CA GLY A 18 -27.76 -57.81 -33.06
C GLY A 18 -27.22 -59.07 -33.77
N CYS A 19 -27.66 -60.24 -33.33
CA CYS A 19 -27.46 -61.55 -33.97
C CYS A 19 -28.23 -61.70 -35.31
N GLY A 20 -27.80 -62.64 -36.16
CA GLY A 20 -28.60 -63.16 -37.28
C GLY A 20 -27.93 -64.34 -37.98
N ASP A 21 -28.53 -65.52 -37.84
CA ASP A 21 -28.25 -66.77 -38.55
C ASP A 21 -28.78 -66.76 -40.00
N ASP A 22 -28.34 -67.78 -40.74
CA ASP A 22 -29.03 -68.56 -41.80
C ASP A 22 -28.71 -68.40 -43.30
N ASP A 23 -28.55 -69.61 -43.86
CA ASP A 23 -28.85 -70.12 -45.21
C ASP A 23 -27.95 -69.86 -46.43
N GLY A 24 -27.57 -70.97 -47.10
CA GLY A 24 -27.44 -70.98 -48.56
C GLY A 24 -26.41 -71.94 -49.17
N ASP A 25 -26.73 -73.23 -49.17
CA ASP A 25 -26.01 -74.38 -49.76
C ASP A 25 -26.01 -74.38 -51.33
N PRO A 26 -25.68 -75.47 -52.05
CA PRO A 26 -24.52 -75.65 -52.94
C PRO A 26 -24.94 -75.90 -54.41
N VAL A 27 -24.03 -76.30 -55.32
CA VAL A 27 -24.26 -77.16 -56.51
C VAL A 27 -22.85 -77.54 -57.06
N ARG A 28 -22.35 -78.79 -57.00
CA ARG A 28 -22.66 -80.01 -57.81
C ARG A 28 -22.46 -79.76 -59.32
N ASP A 29 -22.06 -80.65 -60.21
CA ASP A 29 -22.12 -82.10 -60.43
C ASP A 29 -21.36 -82.25 -61.77
N ALA A 30 -20.98 -83.38 -62.35
CA ALA A 30 -20.90 -84.80 -62.05
C ALA A 30 -20.40 -85.42 -63.37
N GLY A 31 -19.95 -86.66 -63.30
CA GLY A 31 -20.07 -87.56 -64.45
C GLY A 31 -18.97 -88.60 -64.53
N GLY A 32 -19.20 -89.76 -63.90
CA GLY A 32 -18.70 -91.04 -64.43
C GLY A 32 -19.40 -91.41 -65.76
N PRO A 33 -19.38 -92.66 -66.24
CA PRO A 33 -19.07 -93.90 -65.51
C PRO A 33 -18.34 -94.99 -66.35
N ASP A 34 -18.37 -96.23 -65.83
CA ASP A 34 -18.38 -97.55 -66.51
C ASP A 34 -17.07 -98.35 -66.79
N ASP A 35 -16.90 -99.40 -65.98
CA ASP A 35 -16.76 -100.84 -66.30
C ASP A 35 -15.95 -101.33 -67.52
N ALA A 36 -15.01 -102.26 -67.27
CA ALA A 36 -15.06 -103.68 -67.68
C ALA A 36 -13.66 -104.34 -67.78
N GLY A 37 -13.51 -105.56 -67.24
CA GLY A 37 -12.40 -106.49 -67.57
C GLY A 37 -12.59 -107.12 -68.98
N PRO A 38 -11.57 -107.81 -69.53
CA PRO A 38 -11.50 -109.27 -69.35
C PRO A 38 -10.07 -109.88 -69.37
N MET A 39 -10.06 -111.22 -69.43
CA MET A 39 -8.96 -112.19 -69.24
C MET A 39 -8.11 -112.48 -70.50
N ASP A 40 -6.94 -113.07 -70.23
CA ASP A 40 -6.24 -114.18 -70.91
C ASP A 40 -5.55 -114.07 -72.30
N ALA A 41 -4.27 -114.49 -72.27
CA ALA A 41 -3.53 -115.37 -73.19
C ALA A 41 -3.07 -114.89 -74.59
N ALA A 42 -1.74 -114.91 -74.81
CA ALA A 42 -1.01 -115.88 -75.66
C ALA A 42 0.22 -115.29 -76.41
N MET A 43 1.37 -116.00 -76.30
CA MET A 43 2.44 -116.31 -77.29
C MET A 43 3.03 -115.14 -78.13
N ASP A 44 4.34 -114.87 -78.23
CA ASP A 44 5.41 -115.67 -78.86
C ASP A 44 6.70 -114.81 -78.87
N ALA A 45 7.84 -115.46 -79.13
CA ALA A 45 9.22 -115.04 -78.96
C ALA A 45 9.73 -113.86 -79.83
N GLY A 46 10.81 -113.21 -79.37
CA GLY A 46 11.72 -112.44 -80.24
C GLY A 46 12.51 -111.33 -79.54
N THR A 47 13.79 -111.59 -79.32
CA THR A 47 14.90 -110.68 -78.97
C THR A 47 14.91 -109.31 -79.70
N ASP A 48 15.24 -108.21 -79.01
CA ASP A 48 16.46 -107.36 -79.23
C ASP A 48 16.48 -106.13 -78.27
N ALA A 49 17.67 -105.67 -77.91
CA ALA A 49 17.98 -104.79 -76.76
C ALA A 49 17.69 -103.28 -76.97
N GLY A 50 17.33 -102.60 -75.88
CA GLY A 50 17.42 -101.14 -75.70
C GLY A 50 18.33 -100.78 -74.50
N PRO A 51 18.82 -99.53 -74.39
CA PRO A 51 19.74 -99.12 -73.31
C PRO A 51 19.10 -99.28 -71.92
N PRO A 52 19.91 -99.54 -70.87
CA PRO A 52 19.42 -99.73 -69.50
C PRO A 52 18.68 -98.49 -69.01
N ARG A 53 17.65 -98.69 -68.18
CA ARG A 53 16.92 -97.65 -67.45
C ARG A 53 17.17 -97.86 -65.97
N CYS A 54 17.22 -96.80 -65.17
CA CYS A 54 17.28 -96.88 -63.72
C CYS A 54 16.00 -97.51 -63.17
N THR A 55 15.97 -98.85 -63.09
CA THR A 55 14.85 -99.60 -62.51
C THR A 55 15.13 -100.08 -61.09
N ASP A 56 16.40 -100.00 -60.67
CA ASP A 56 16.88 -100.38 -59.34
C ASP A 56 18.22 -99.65 -59.08
N PRO A 57 18.23 -98.57 -58.28
CA PRO A 57 19.44 -97.81 -57.98
C PRO A 57 20.52 -98.70 -57.38
N GLY A 58 21.67 -98.80 -58.05
CA GLY A 58 22.81 -99.56 -57.56
C GLY A 58 22.88 -101.02 -57.99
N ARG A 59 22.15 -101.42 -59.04
CA ARG A 59 22.17 -102.80 -59.56
C ARG A 59 23.56 -103.31 -59.95
N THR A 60 24.44 -102.43 -60.42
CA THR A 60 25.83 -102.80 -60.79
C THR A 60 26.81 -102.63 -59.62
N LEU A 61 26.40 -102.02 -58.51
CA LEU A 61 27.27 -101.75 -57.36
C LEU A 61 27.66 -103.05 -56.66
N GLY A 62 28.96 -103.23 -56.45
CA GLY A 62 29.52 -104.48 -55.93
C GLY A 62 29.82 -105.54 -56.99
N GLU A 63 29.51 -105.32 -58.27
CA GLU A 63 29.90 -106.21 -59.37
C GLU A 63 31.36 -105.98 -59.80
N SER A 64 31.99 -107.00 -60.40
CA SER A 64 33.38 -106.92 -60.85
C SER A 64 33.49 -106.16 -62.17
N CYS A 65 34.41 -105.20 -62.26
CA CYS A 65 34.58 -104.33 -63.43
C CYS A 65 36.03 -104.24 -63.89
N ALA A 66 36.24 -103.86 -65.16
CA ALA A 66 37.56 -103.53 -65.70
C ALA A 66 37.70 -102.03 -65.99
N THR A 67 36.60 -101.36 -66.30
CA THR A 67 36.52 -99.93 -66.59
C THR A 67 35.23 -99.33 -66.01
N ALA A 68 35.18 -98.02 -65.79
CA ALA A 68 33.98 -97.33 -65.31
C ALA A 68 32.75 -97.52 -66.23
N ALA A 69 32.97 -97.72 -67.54
CA ALA A 69 31.90 -98.00 -68.48
C ALA A 69 31.17 -99.34 -68.21
N ASP A 70 31.82 -100.28 -67.51
CA ASP A 70 31.22 -101.54 -67.09
C ASP A 70 30.30 -101.38 -65.87
N CYS A 71 30.38 -100.23 -65.19
CA CYS A 71 29.65 -99.94 -63.94
C CYS A 71 28.41 -99.07 -64.14
N VAL A 72 28.18 -98.55 -65.35
CA VAL A 72 27.06 -97.65 -65.64
C VAL A 72 25.74 -98.40 -65.46
N ASP A 73 25.03 -98.12 -64.36
CA ASP A 73 23.71 -98.68 -64.06
C ASP A 73 22.57 -97.86 -64.68
N GLY A 74 22.87 -96.64 -65.13
CA GLY A 74 21.93 -95.74 -65.77
C GLY A 74 21.10 -94.91 -64.80
N CYS A 75 21.49 -94.83 -63.53
CA CYS A 75 20.99 -93.89 -62.52
C CYS A 75 21.94 -92.69 -62.43
N ALA A 76 21.42 -91.48 -62.62
CA ALA A 76 22.22 -90.27 -62.57
C ALA A 76 22.42 -89.76 -61.13
N CYS A 77 21.47 -90.01 -60.23
CA CYS A 77 21.44 -89.37 -58.91
C CYS A 77 22.45 -89.93 -57.92
N ASN A 78 22.85 -91.20 -58.06
CA ASN A 78 23.92 -91.81 -57.25
C ASN A 78 25.34 -91.48 -57.77
N GLY A 79 25.43 -90.57 -58.75
CA GLY A 79 26.67 -90.09 -59.32
C GLY A 79 27.32 -91.06 -60.30
N ILE A 80 28.26 -90.54 -61.10
CA ILE A 80 28.98 -91.36 -62.10
C ILE A 80 29.73 -92.48 -61.39
N GLU A 81 29.41 -93.73 -61.73
CA GLU A 81 29.96 -94.91 -61.09
C GLU A 81 31.41 -95.12 -61.50
N LEU A 82 32.22 -95.49 -60.51
CA LEU A 82 33.64 -95.69 -60.68
C LEU A 82 33.97 -97.18 -60.50
N CYS A 83 34.89 -97.67 -61.32
CA CYS A 83 35.47 -98.99 -61.12
C CYS A 83 36.70 -98.86 -60.21
N GLU A 84 36.50 -98.97 -58.90
CA GLU A 84 37.56 -98.89 -57.90
C GLU A 84 37.98 -100.28 -57.42
N GLU A 85 39.27 -100.58 -57.49
CA GLU A 85 39.86 -101.88 -57.11
C GLU A 85 39.17 -103.10 -57.75
N GLY A 86 38.63 -102.93 -58.96
CA GLY A 86 37.95 -103.99 -59.71
C GLY A 86 36.50 -104.24 -59.29
N THR A 87 35.91 -103.36 -58.47
CA THR A 87 34.51 -103.41 -58.04
C THR A 87 33.81 -102.10 -58.36
N CYS A 88 32.56 -102.15 -58.81
CA CYS A 88 31.76 -100.95 -59.07
C CYS A 88 31.32 -100.29 -57.75
N VAL A 89 31.63 -99.00 -57.60
CA VAL A 89 31.20 -98.15 -56.49
C VAL A 89 30.44 -96.95 -57.03
N ALA A 90 29.46 -96.48 -56.26
CA ALA A 90 28.67 -95.31 -56.64
C ALA A 90 29.54 -94.05 -56.60
N GLY A 91 29.20 -93.06 -57.43
CA GLY A 91 29.87 -91.77 -57.45
C GLY A 91 29.47 -90.88 -56.27
N VAL A 92 29.92 -89.62 -56.31
CA VAL A 92 29.40 -88.58 -55.41
C VAL A 92 27.97 -88.25 -55.86
N PRO A 93 26.97 -88.25 -54.95
CA PRO A 93 25.62 -87.86 -55.28
C PRO A 93 25.59 -86.51 -56.02
N LEU A 94 24.89 -86.47 -57.16
CA LEU A 94 24.96 -85.33 -58.08
C LEU A 94 24.35 -84.04 -57.48
N CYS A 95 23.40 -84.20 -56.56
CA CYS A 95 22.52 -83.12 -56.12
C CYS A 95 22.76 -82.67 -54.69
N ASP A 96 23.99 -82.75 -54.18
CA ASP A 96 24.38 -82.08 -52.92
C ASP A 96 24.87 -80.66 -53.23
N ASP A 97 24.12 -79.63 -52.82
CA ASP A 97 24.53 -78.23 -53.02
C ASP A 97 25.44 -77.66 -51.92
N GLY A 98 25.72 -78.46 -50.88
CA GLY A 98 26.55 -78.08 -49.73
C GLY A 98 25.89 -77.10 -48.75
N THR A 99 24.58 -76.86 -48.86
CA THR A 99 23.82 -76.01 -47.95
C THR A 99 23.04 -76.89 -46.97
N GLU A 100 23.43 -76.90 -45.69
CA GLU A 100 22.85 -77.83 -44.70
C GLU A 100 21.32 -77.70 -44.48
N CYS A 101 20.72 -76.58 -44.90
CA CYS A 101 19.30 -76.30 -44.73
C CYS A 101 18.44 -76.52 -45.99
N THR A 102 19.01 -77.03 -47.09
CA THR A 102 18.22 -77.42 -48.26
C THR A 102 17.90 -78.92 -48.21
N THR A 103 16.67 -79.26 -48.60
CA THR A 103 16.33 -80.64 -48.91
C THR A 103 16.67 -80.90 -50.36
N ASP A 104 17.73 -81.66 -50.54
CA ASP A 104 18.32 -81.98 -51.82
C ASP A 104 17.66 -83.22 -52.41
N SER A 105 16.98 -83.05 -53.54
CA SER A 105 16.26 -84.09 -54.25
C SER A 105 16.78 -84.22 -55.68
N CYS A 106 16.94 -85.45 -56.13
CA CYS A 106 17.33 -85.77 -57.49
C CYS A 106 16.23 -86.58 -58.17
N ASP A 107 15.85 -86.16 -59.37
CA ASP A 107 14.87 -86.83 -60.22
C ASP A 107 15.59 -87.61 -61.35
N GLU A 108 15.51 -88.93 -61.27
CA GLU A 108 16.10 -89.88 -62.22
C GLU A 108 15.38 -89.88 -63.59
N ASP A 109 14.13 -89.42 -63.67
CA ASP A 109 13.41 -89.38 -64.95
C ASP A 109 13.83 -88.18 -65.81
N SER A 110 14.34 -87.12 -65.17
CA SER A 110 14.75 -85.87 -65.82
C SER A 110 16.24 -85.56 -65.72
N ASP A 111 17.02 -86.43 -65.08
CA ASP A 111 18.43 -86.25 -64.75
C ASP A 111 18.71 -84.85 -64.13
N SER A 112 17.84 -84.39 -63.22
CA SER A 112 17.88 -83.02 -62.70
C SER A 112 17.80 -82.95 -61.17
N CYS A 113 18.44 -81.91 -60.63
CA CYS A 113 18.47 -81.63 -59.19
C CYS A 113 17.47 -80.53 -58.82
N THR A 114 16.77 -80.73 -57.71
CA THR A 114 15.96 -79.72 -57.04
C THR A 114 16.46 -79.52 -55.62
N PHE A 115 16.75 -78.27 -55.27
CA PHE A 115 17.19 -77.87 -53.94
C PHE A 115 16.06 -77.04 -53.34
N GLU A 116 15.28 -77.62 -52.43
CA GLU A 116 14.17 -76.91 -51.80
C GLU A 116 14.61 -76.40 -50.42
N PRO A 117 14.55 -75.08 -50.16
CA PRO A 117 14.90 -74.53 -48.85
C PRO A 117 13.99 -75.12 -47.76
N ASP A 118 14.58 -75.71 -46.72
CA ASP A 118 13.87 -76.18 -45.54
C ASP A 118 14.18 -75.26 -44.35
N HIS A 119 13.25 -74.37 -44.06
CA HIS A 119 13.40 -73.38 -42.97
C HIS A 119 13.33 -74.05 -41.59
N ALA A 120 12.69 -75.22 -41.47
CA ALA A 120 12.54 -75.91 -40.18
C ALA A 120 13.88 -76.45 -39.65
N SER A 121 14.82 -76.75 -40.56
CA SER A 121 16.18 -77.18 -40.23
C SER A 121 17.06 -76.04 -39.68
N CYS A 122 16.63 -74.79 -39.80
CA CYS A 122 17.36 -73.61 -39.32
C CYS A 122 16.94 -73.08 -37.96
N GLN A 123 15.92 -73.66 -37.34
CA GLN A 123 15.36 -73.14 -36.08
C GLN A 123 16.36 -73.30 -34.92
N ASP A 124 16.74 -72.21 -34.27
CA ASP A 124 17.72 -72.17 -33.16
C ASP A 124 17.09 -71.96 -31.76
N ASP A 125 15.75 -71.92 -31.72
CA ASP A 125 14.90 -71.67 -30.55
C ASP A 125 15.03 -70.25 -29.94
N ASP A 126 15.74 -69.29 -30.56
CA ASP A 126 15.80 -67.89 -30.13
C ASP A 126 14.54 -67.12 -30.57
N LEU A 127 13.64 -66.87 -29.62
CA LEU A 127 12.39 -66.15 -29.89
C LEU A 127 12.59 -64.67 -30.29
N CYS A 128 13.80 -64.12 -30.15
CA CYS A 128 14.10 -62.71 -30.35
C CYS A 128 14.67 -62.36 -31.71
N ASN A 129 15.20 -63.34 -32.45
CA ASN A 129 15.71 -63.13 -33.80
C ASN A 129 14.73 -63.62 -34.89
N GLY A 130 13.58 -64.20 -34.50
CA GLY A 130 12.47 -64.54 -35.40
C GLY A 130 12.76 -65.76 -36.29
N GLU A 131 11.72 -66.28 -36.95
CA GLU A 131 11.84 -67.53 -37.74
C GLU A 131 12.99 -67.45 -38.76
N GLU A 132 13.97 -68.33 -38.58
CA GLU A 132 15.19 -68.42 -39.36
C GLU A 132 14.87 -68.99 -40.73
N LEU A 133 15.43 -68.36 -41.74
CA LEU A 133 15.16 -68.69 -43.13
C LEU A 133 16.37 -69.42 -43.71
N CYS A 134 16.11 -70.54 -44.38
CA CYS A 134 17.13 -71.14 -45.22
C CYS A 134 17.30 -70.29 -46.48
N VAL A 135 18.47 -69.67 -46.62
CA VAL A 135 18.83 -68.95 -47.85
C VAL A 135 19.83 -69.83 -48.62
N PRO A 136 19.48 -70.34 -49.82
CA PRO A 136 20.30 -71.31 -50.56
C PRO A 136 21.75 -70.92 -50.83
N THR A 137 22.10 -69.63 -50.77
CA THR A 137 23.49 -69.16 -50.96
C THR A 137 24.20 -68.78 -49.67
N ARG A 138 23.50 -68.76 -48.53
CA ARG A 138 24.01 -68.24 -47.24
C ARG A 138 23.82 -69.21 -46.07
N GLY A 139 23.11 -70.33 -46.26
CA GLY A 139 22.70 -71.21 -45.18
C GLY A 139 21.60 -70.59 -44.34
N CYS A 140 21.48 -71.06 -43.09
CA CYS A 140 20.55 -70.50 -42.12
C CYS A 140 20.91 -69.06 -41.79
N VAL A 141 19.93 -68.17 -41.92
CA VAL A 141 20.04 -66.78 -41.49
C VAL A 141 18.89 -66.46 -40.54
N ASP A 142 19.23 -65.74 -39.49
CA ASP A 142 18.27 -65.20 -38.52
C ASP A 142 17.16 -64.42 -39.23
N GLY A 143 15.95 -64.51 -38.69
CA GLY A 143 14.82 -63.72 -39.13
C GLY A 143 14.94 -62.23 -38.77
N PRO A 144 13.87 -61.45 -39.04
CA PRO A 144 13.74 -60.11 -38.51
C PRO A 144 13.63 -60.16 -36.99
N ARG A 145 14.46 -59.36 -36.29
CA ARG A 145 14.39 -59.23 -34.82
C ARG A 145 12.98 -58.90 -34.35
N ALA A 146 12.53 -59.59 -33.31
CA ALA A 146 11.27 -59.30 -32.64
C ALA A 146 11.32 -57.88 -32.04
N THR A 147 10.40 -57.02 -32.49
CA THR A 147 10.20 -55.72 -31.85
C THR A 147 9.22 -55.93 -30.69
N CYS A 148 9.74 -56.02 -29.47
CA CYS A 148 8.92 -56.11 -28.27
C CYS A 148 8.28 -54.74 -28.00
N VAL A 149 7.13 -54.51 -28.63
CA VAL A 149 6.30 -53.32 -28.46
C VAL A 149 4.87 -53.78 -28.18
N ASP A 150 4.34 -53.41 -27.03
CA ASP A 150 2.94 -53.64 -26.63
C ASP A 150 2.03 -52.45 -26.98
N GLY A 151 2.63 -51.33 -27.40
CA GLY A 151 1.94 -50.09 -27.72
C GLY A 151 1.63 -49.22 -26.50
N ASP A 152 2.09 -49.62 -25.31
CA ASP A 152 1.98 -48.82 -24.10
C ASP A 152 3.21 -47.88 -23.98
N PRO A 153 3.04 -46.55 -23.95
CA PRO A 153 4.16 -45.62 -23.78
C PRO A 153 4.82 -45.69 -22.39
N CYS A 154 4.22 -46.44 -21.46
CA CYS A 154 4.69 -46.61 -20.10
C CYS A 154 5.54 -47.85 -19.86
N THR A 155 5.74 -48.68 -20.89
CA THR A 155 6.59 -49.86 -20.80
C THR A 155 7.76 -49.77 -21.77
N VAL A 156 8.87 -50.37 -21.38
CA VAL A 156 10.01 -50.63 -22.25
C VAL A 156 10.04 -52.12 -22.49
N GLY A 157 9.93 -52.52 -23.76
CA GLY A 157 9.99 -53.91 -24.14
C GLY A 157 11.43 -54.42 -24.16
N PHE A 158 11.64 -55.59 -23.57
CA PHE A 158 12.87 -56.36 -23.69
C PHE A 158 12.55 -57.71 -24.33
N CYS A 159 13.55 -58.31 -24.98
CA CYS A 159 13.41 -59.63 -25.55
C CYS A 159 14.36 -60.59 -24.85
N ASP A 160 13.78 -61.62 -24.23
CA ASP A 160 14.49 -62.72 -23.63
C ASP A 160 14.49 -63.92 -24.60
N PRO A 161 15.66 -64.49 -24.97
CA PRO A 161 15.72 -65.56 -25.98
C PRO A 161 14.90 -66.81 -25.65
N GLU A 162 14.71 -67.12 -24.36
CA GLU A 162 13.98 -68.33 -23.92
C GLU A 162 12.47 -68.08 -23.76
N THR A 163 12.08 -66.88 -23.32
CA THR A 163 10.70 -66.56 -22.94
C THR A 163 10.00 -65.56 -23.86
N GLY A 164 10.74 -64.96 -24.79
CA GLY A 164 10.26 -64.01 -25.79
C GLY A 164 10.11 -62.59 -25.23
N CYS A 165 9.12 -61.85 -25.73
CA CYS A 165 8.93 -60.45 -25.34
C CYS A 165 8.40 -60.29 -23.91
N GLY A 166 9.15 -59.56 -23.10
CA GLY A 166 8.75 -59.04 -21.80
C GLY A 166 8.65 -57.52 -21.80
N PHE A 167 7.97 -56.96 -20.79
CA PHE A 167 7.76 -55.52 -20.63
C PHE A 167 7.99 -55.15 -19.18
N GLU A 168 8.76 -54.10 -18.95
CA GLU A 168 8.95 -53.47 -17.64
C GLU A 168 8.49 -52.01 -17.70
N LEU A 169 8.21 -51.42 -16.54
CA LEU A 169 7.82 -50.01 -16.48
C LEU A 169 9.01 -49.13 -16.89
N ARG A 170 8.71 -48.04 -17.60
CA ARG A 170 9.72 -47.09 -18.06
C ARG A 170 10.32 -46.32 -16.88
N ASP A 171 11.65 -46.25 -16.90
CA ASP A 171 12.51 -45.40 -16.08
C ASP A 171 13.36 -44.58 -17.08
N LEU A 172 13.04 -43.29 -17.22
CA LEU A 172 13.59 -42.39 -18.23
C LEU A 172 14.88 -41.70 -17.78
N ASP A 173 15.03 -41.44 -16.48
CA ASP A 173 16.21 -40.77 -15.92
C ASP A 173 17.28 -41.76 -15.39
N GLY A 174 16.92 -43.03 -15.24
CA GLY A 174 17.82 -44.14 -14.94
C GLY A 174 18.20 -44.27 -13.48
N ASP A 175 17.38 -43.76 -12.55
CA ASP A 175 17.64 -43.87 -11.11
C ASP A 175 17.16 -45.20 -10.48
N GLY A 176 16.48 -46.03 -11.26
CA GLY A 176 15.97 -47.34 -10.86
C GLY A 176 14.52 -47.33 -10.37
N PHE A 177 13.83 -46.19 -10.44
CA PHE A 177 12.41 -46.07 -10.15
C PHE A 177 11.64 -45.70 -11.41
N ALA A 178 10.49 -46.36 -11.60
CA ALA A 178 9.66 -46.07 -12.76
C ALA A 178 8.75 -44.87 -12.53
N ASP A 179 8.42 -44.16 -13.63
CA ASP A 179 7.54 -42.99 -13.68
C ASP A 179 6.19 -43.24 -12.96
N GLU A 180 5.82 -42.39 -12.01
CA GLU A 180 4.53 -42.44 -11.29
C GLU A 180 3.36 -42.33 -12.27
N ARG A 181 3.49 -41.59 -13.38
CA ARG A 181 2.46 -41.49 -14.43
C ARG A 181 2.19 -42.83 -15.10
N CYS A 182 3.16 -43.74 -15.02
CA CYS A 182 3.13 -45.10 -15.52
C CYS A 182 2.83 -46.14 -14.44
N GLY A 183 2.43 -45.70 -13.24
CA GLY A 183 2.13 -46.58 -12.11
C GLY A 183 3.37 -46.99 -11.31
N GLY A 184 4.52 -46.40 -11.59
CA GLY A 184 5.71 -46.48 -10.76
C GLY A 184 5.63 -45.58 -9.52
N LEU A 185 6.77 -45.29 -8.91
CA LEU A 185 6.84 -44.54 -7.65
C LEU A 185 7.67 -43.25 -7.78
N ASP A 186 8.33 -43.03 -8.91
CA ASP A 186 9.11 -41.83 -9.14
C ASP A 186 8.20 -40.68 -9.60
N CYS A 187 8.23 -39.60 -8.82
CA CYS A 187 7.43 -38.41 -9.01
C CYS A 187 8.03 -37.43 -10.04
N ASN A 188 9.28 -37.64 -10.49
CA ASN A 188 9.95 -36.82 -11.50
C ASN A 188 10.92 -37.61 -12.41
N ASP A 189 10.35 -38.33 -13.37
CA ASP A 189 11.07 -39.12 -14.39
C ASP A 189 11.73 -38.25 -15.50
N ASP A 190 12.25 -37.07 -15.18
CA ASP A 190 12.90 -36.16 -16.15
C ASP A 190 14.41 -36.48 -16.27
N PRO A 191 14.95 -36.76 -17.45
CA PRO A 191 16.34 -37.19 -17.60
C PRO A 191 17.39 -36.11 -17.30
N GLU A 192 17.01 -34.84 -17.17
CA GLU A 192 17.94 -33.73 -16.86
C GLU A 192 18.07 -33.49 -15.34
N ILE A 193 16.98 -33.64 -14.58
CA ILE A 193 16.93 -33.28 -13.14
C ILE A 193 16.36 -34.39 -12.24
N GLY A 194 15.71 -35.39 -12.82
CA GLY A 194 14.93 -36.42 -12.16
C GLY A 194 15.74 -37.46 -11.41
N ALA A 195 16.94 -37.80 -11.89
CA ALA A 195 17.72 -38.92 -11.34
C ALA A 195 18.16 -38.80 -9.86
N SER A 196 17.91 -37.66 -9.20
CA SER A 196 18.10 -37.45 -7.76
C SER A 196 16.79 -37.38 -6.97
N ILE A 197 15.65 -37.52 -7.63
CA ILE A 197 14.30 -37.33 -7.12
C ILE A 197 13.61 -38.68 -7.20
N TYR A 198 13.57 -39.40 -6.09
CA TYR A 198 13.03 -40.76 -6.06
C TYR A 198 12.56 -41.15 -4.66
N PRO A 199 11.71 -42.18 -4.54
CA PRO A 199 11.25 -42.70 -3.27
C PRO A 199 12.38 -42.96 -2.26
N GLY A 200 12.40 -42.16 -1.19
CA GLY A 200 13.37 -42.30 -0.10
C GLY A 200 14.73 -41.63 -0.34
N ALA A 201 14.85 -40.75 -1.35
CA ALA A 201 15.95 -39.79 -1.41
C ALA A 201 16.01 -38.89 -0.17
N GLU A 202 17.13 -38.21 0.05
CA GLU A 202 17.24 -37.18 1.10
C GLU A 202 16.63 -35.88 0.57
N GLU A 203 15.75 -35.26 1.36
CA GLU A 203 15.10 -34.01 0.95
C GLU A 203 16.10 -32.86 0.81
N VAL A 204 16.07 -32.17 -0.32
CA VAL A 204 16.87 -30.96 -0.57
C VAL A 204 15.98 -29.75 -0.42
N CYS A 205 15.93 -29.21 0.80
CA CYS A 205 15.12 -28.03 1.10
C CYS A 205 15.48 -26.83 0.20
N ASP A 206 14.44 -26.06 -0.15
CA ASP A 206 14.47 -24.80 -0.94
C ASP A 206 14.69 -24.97 -2.46
N ASN A 207 14.50 -26.18 -3.02
CA ASN A 207 14.47 -26.39 -4.48
C ASN A 207 13.04 -26.44 -5.08
N ALA A 208 12.01 -26.39 -4.22
CA ALA A 208 10.59 -26.47 -4.48
C ALA A 208 10.11 -27.81 -5.11
N LEU A 209 10.88 -28.88 -4.98
CA LEU A 209 10.58 -30.21 -5.47
C LEU A 209 10.14 -31.11 -4.28
N ASP A 210 9.70 -32.33 -4.59
CA ASP A 210 9.45 -33.39 -3.61
C ASP A 210 10.51 -34.46 -3.88
N ASP A 211 11.73 -34.22 -3.39
CA ASP A 211 12.90 -35.02 -3.78
C ASP A 211 12.74 -36.49 -3.41
N ASN A 212 12.03 -36.77 -2.31
CA ASN A 212 11.86 -38.12 -1.80
C ASN A 212 10.53 -38.79 -2.19
N CYS A 213 9.74 -38.14 -3.05
CA CYS A 213 8.44 -38.58 -3.57
C CYS A 213 7.43 -39.00 -2.49
N ASN A 214 7.39 -38.31 -1.34
CA ASN A 214 6.44 -38.57 -0.27
C ASN A 214 5.15 -37.73 -0.35
N ARG A 215 5.00 -36.94 -1.43
CA ARG A 215 3.94 -35.96 -1.70
C ARG A 215 3.99 -34.72 -0.82
N GLN A 216 5.13 -34.42 -0.24
CA GLN A 216 5.39 -33.17 0.44
C GLN A 216 6.56 -32.49 -0.27
N THR A 217 6.31 -31.30 -0.79
CA THR A 217 7.38 -30.41 -1.23
C THR A 217 8.01 -29.73 -0.02
N ASP A 218 9.18 -29.12 -0.19
CA ASP A 218 9.99 -28.51 0.89
C ASP A 218 9.18 -27.77 1.97
N ALA A 219 8.27 -26.89 1.53
CA ALA A 219 7.52 -26.03 2.44
C ALA A 219 6.50 -26.78 3.30
N ARG A 220 6.09 -27.99 2.87
CA ARG A 220 5.17 -28.88 3.59
C ARG A 220 5.91 -29.98 4.34
N GLU A 221 7.12 -30.33 3.92
CA GLU A 221 7.97 -31.29 4.60
C GLU A 221 8.33 -30.79 6.02
N ILE A 222 8.25 -31.69 7.01
CA ILE A 222 8.35 -31.30 8.42
C ILE A 222 9.79 -30.96 8.81
N THR A 223 10.75 -31.58 8.13
CA THR A 223 12.19 -31.48 8.38
C THR A 223 12.83 -30.25 7.73
N CYS A 224 12.21 -29.70 6.68
CA CYS A 224 12.66 -28.48 6.04
C CYS A 224 12.23 -27.22 6.79
N THR A 225 13.17 -26.29 6.91
CA THR A 225 12.98 -24.97 7.53
C THR A 225 13.24 -23.90 6.48
N GLY A 226 12.54 -22.76 6.58
CA GLY A 226 12.84 -21.62 5.73
C GLY A 226 14.28 -21.12 5.95
N SER A 227 14.88 -20.58 4.89
CA SER A 227 16.24 -20.02 4.90
C SER A 227 16.28 -18.49 4.81
N ASN A 228 15.14 -17.85 4.53
CA ASN A 228 15.01 -16.42 4.26
C ASN A 228 14.56 -15.62 5.49
N ASP A 229 15.29 -15.76 6.60
CA ASP A 229 14.93 -15.19 7.92
C ASP A 229 15.11 -13.67 7.95
N ASP A 230 16.25 -13.19 7.46
CA ASP A 230 16.62 -11.78 7.49
C ASP A 230 16.89 -11.21 6.09
N CYS A 231 17.08 -9.89 6.03
CA CYS A 231 17.33 -9.17 4.79
C CYS A 231 18.62 -9.54 4.05
N ALA A 232 19.63 -10.08 4.75
CA ALA A 232 20.85 -10.57 4.11
C ALA A 232 20.63 -11.93 3.47
N THR A 233 19.69 -12.72 4.00
CA THR A 233 19.26 -14.03 3.48
C THR A 233 17.99 -13.98 2.64
N ALA A 234 17.46 -12.78 2.36
CA ALA A 234 16.19 -12.62 1.69
C ALA A 234 16.18 -13.30 0.31
N GLU A 235 15.12 -14.04 0.03
CA GLU A 235 14.99 -14.78 -1.22
C GLU A 235 14.63 -13.83 -2.37
N ALA A 236 15.36 -13.90 -3.48
CA ALA A 236 15.04 -13.13 -4.68
C ALA A 236 13.92 -13.79 -5.49
N LEU A 237 12.76 -13.13 -5.59
CA LEU A 237 11.65 -13.56 -6.42
C LEU A 237 12.00 -13.32 -7.90
N SER A 238 11.86 -14.35 -8.71
CA SER A 238 12.24 -14.33 -10.14
C SER A 238 11.29 -13.49 -11.01
N GLY A 239 10.19 -12.98 -10.44
CA GLY A 239 9.18 -12.17 -11.14
C GLY A 239 7.76 -12.50 -10.69
N PRO A 240 6.73 -12.14 -11.48
CA PRO A 240 5.36 -12.47 -11.17
C PRO A 240 5.18 -13.99 -11.19
N GLY A 241 4.52 -14.53 -10.17
CA GLY A 241 4.43 -15.98 -9.95
C GLY A 241 3.83 -16.32 -8.59
N SER A 242 3.74 -17.61 -8.32
CA SER A 242 3.24 -18.17 -7.05
C SER A 242 4.35 -18.96 -6.38
N TYR A 243 4.66 -18.60 -5.14
CA TYR A 243 5.77 -19.13 -4.37
C TYR A 243 5.24 -19.78 -3.09
N VAL A 244 5.43 -21.09 -2.95
CA VAL A 244 5.01 -21.83 -1.73
C VAL A 244 6.20 -21.90 -0.78
N ARG A 245 6.04 -21.35 0.42
CA ARG A 245 7.13 -21.21 1.40
C ARG A 245 6.62 -21.48 2.81
N THR A 246 7.54 -21.55 3.77
CA THR A 246 7.21 -21.79 5.18
C THR A 246 7.97 -20.83 6.09
N THR A 247 7.35 -20.44 7.20
CA THR A 247 8.03 -19.70 8.28
C THR A 247 8.62 -20.61 9.34
N ARG A 248 8.62 -21.93 9.12
CA ARG A 248 9.20 -22.88 10.07
C ARG A 248 10.71 -22.69 10.17
N GLY A 249 11.22 -22.60 11.40
CA GLY A 249 12.64 -22.42 11.67
C GLY A 249 13.12 -20.97 11.57
N LEU A 250 12.24 -20.08 11.09
CA LEU A 250 12.47 -18.63 11.08
C LEU A 250 12.20 -18.02 12.46
N SER A 251 12.75 -16.84 12.66
CA SER A 251 12.69 -16.01 13.85
C SER A 251 11.59 -14.95 13.73
N SER A 252 11.35 -14.21 14.82
CA SER A 252 10.51 -13.01 14.83
C SER A 252 11.43 -11.81 14.95
N ASP A 253 12.02 -11.34 13.86
CA ASP A 253 13.11 -10.34 13.89
C ASP A 253 12.68 -8.91 13.53
N LEU A 254 11.63 -8.73 12.72
CA LEU A 254 11.10 -7.43 12.31
C LEU A 254 9.72 -7.13 12.89
N GLN A 255 9.35 -5.85 12.98
CA GLN A 255 7.98 -5.43 13.28
C GLN A 255 7.31 -4.80 12.03
N LEU A 256 6.13 -5.31 11.66
CA LEU A 256 5.28 -4.68 10.64
C LEU A 256 4.28 -3.73 11.30
N GLY A 257 3.98 -2.61 10.65
CA GLY A 257 2.98 -1.65 11.12
C GLY A 257 1.59 -2.30 11.26
N CYS A 258 1.20 -3.13 10.29
CA CYS A 258 -0.07 -3.85 10.33
C CYS A 258 -0.02 -5.15 11.16
N ARG A 259 1.18 -5.61 11.58
CA ARG A 259 1.34 -6.81 12.41
C ARG A 259 2.68 -6.82 13.18
N PRO A 260 2.67 -6.44 14.48
CA PRO A 260 3.91 -6.28 15.24
C PRO A 260 4.55 -7.59 15.71
N THR A 261 3.86 -8.74 15.63
CA THR A 261 4.35 -10.02 16.16
C THR A 261 4.11 -11.19 15.19
N GLY A 262 5.01 -12.17 15.22
CA GLY A 262 4.95 -13.36 14.39
C GLY A 262 6.30 -13.68 13.77
N LEU A 263 6.43 -14.89 13.23
CA LEU A 263 7.63 -15.29 12.48
C LEU A 263 7.61 -14.62 11.10
N ASP A 264 8.76 -14.18 10.64
CA ASP A 264 8.92 -13.46 9.39
C ASP A 264 9.78 -14.19 8.36
N ALA A 265 9.45 -13.94 7.11
CA ALA A 265 10.18 -14.40 5.94
C ALA A 265 10.40 -13.21 5.01
N MET A 266 11.62 -13.07 4.52
CA MET A 266 12.08 -11.94 3.72
C MET A 266 12.24 -12.34 2.26
N PHE A 267 11.68 -11.53 1.37
CA PHE A 267 11.81 -11.69 -0.07
C PHE A 267 12.24 -10.38 -0.71
N THR A 268 12.83 -10.45 -1.89
CA THR A 268 13.20 -9.27 -2.69
C THR A 268 12.70 -9.39 -4.11
N PHE A 269 12.40 -8.26 -4.74
CA PHE A 269 12.14 -8.18 -6.18
C PHE A 269 12.62 -6.84 -6.73
N THR A 270 12.91 -6.80 -8.02
CA THR A 270 13.33 -5.59 -8.72
C THR A 270 12.30 -5.22 -9.78
N LEU A 271 11.93 -3.93 -9.82
CA LEU A 271 11.12 -3.35 -10.89
C LEU A 271 12.01 -2.56 -11.85
N ALA A 272 11.92 -2.89 -13.15
CA ALA A 272 12.65 -2.20 -14.20
C ALA A 272 11.95 -0.91 -14.67
N GLU A 273 10.63 -0.84 -14.51
CA GLU A 273 9.79 0.29 -14.90
C GLU A 273 8.65 0.49 -13.89
N ARG A 274 7.87 1.57 -14.03
CA ARG A 274 6.71 1.82 -13.16
C ARG A 274 5.64 0.77 -13.39
N GLN A 275 5.18 0.10 -12.33
CA GLN A 275 4.16 -0.94 -12.43
C GLN A 275 3.24 -0.94 -11.20
N ASP A 276 2.00 -1.41 -11.38
CA ASP A 276 1.16 -1.80 -10.25
C ASP A 276 1.62 -3.18 -9.76
N VAL A 277 1.97 -3.28 -8.48
CA VAL A 277 2.39 -4.54 -7.84
C VAL A 277 1.32 -5.01 -6.87
N GLN A 278 0.77 -6.19 -7.13
CA GLN A 278 -0.15 -6.85 -6.21
C GLN A 278 0.55 -8.03 -5.55
N VAL A 279 0.44 -8.12 -4.23
CA VAL A 279 0.91 -9.27 -3.46
C VAL A 279 -0.28 -9.89 -2.75
N LEU A 280 -0.51 -11.18 -3.00
CA LEU A 280 -1.52 -11.97 -2.33
C LEU A 280 -0.83 -13.03 -1.49
N LEU A 281 -1.18 -13.08 -0.21
CA LEU A 281 -0.71 -14.08 0.74
C LEU A 281 -1.89 -14.97 1.12
N ASP A 282 -1.78 -16.28 0.90
CA ASP A 282 -2.72 -17.31 1.39
C ASP A 282 -1.99 -18.21 2.40
N VAL A 283 -2.39 -18.19 3.67
CA VAL A 283 -1.72 -18.91 4.76
C VAL A 283 -2.52 -20.16 5.14
N GLU A 284 -1.91 -21.34 5.03
CA GLU A 284 -2.59 -22.60 5.30
C GLU A 284 -2.88 -22.76 6.80
N GLY A 285 -4.18 -22.71 7.17
CA GLY A 285 -4.63 -23.03 8.53
C GLY A 285 -4.28 -21.99 9.61
N GLY A 286 -3.99 -20.74 9.22
CA GLY A 286 -3.71 -19.66 10.16
C GLY A 286 -3.80 -18.28 9.53
N ASN A 287 -3.19 -17.28 10.18
CA ASN A 287 -3.27 -15.89 9.73
C ASN A 287 -1.87 -15.35 9.42
N GLY A 288 -1.77 -14.56 8.36
CA GLY A 288 -0.53 -13.86 7.97
C GLY A 288 -0.75 -12.40 7.59
N ALA A 289 0.31 -11.61 7.68
CA ALA A 289 0.40 -10.27 7.13
C ALA A 289 1.50 -10.22 6.07
N VAL A 290 1.38 -9.28 5.15
CA VAL A 290 2.39 -9.03 4.11
C VAL A 290 2.61 -7.54 3.93
N ALA A 291 3.85 -7.15 3.70
CA ALA A 291 4.24 -5.77 3.47
C ALA A 291 5.22 -5.61 2.31
N ILE A 292 5.19 -4.45 1.65
CA ILE A 292 6.21 -3.99 0.69
C ILE A 292 6.95 -2.80 1.29
N ARG A 293 8.27 -2.78 1.12
CA ARG A 293 9.14 -1.65 1.50
C ARG A 293 10.34 -1.52 0.54
N PRO A 294 10.99 -0.35 0.44
CA PRO A 294 12.25 -0.23 -0.29
C PRO A 294 13.32 -1.18 0.28
N LEU A 295 14.14 -1.80 -0.57
CA LEU A 295 15.18 -2.74 -0.12
C LEU A 295 16.19 -2.09 0.85
N ALA A 296 16.45 -0.79 0.69
CA ALA A 296 17.32 -0.03 1.58
C ALA A 296 16.82 0.00 3.05
N GLU A 297 15.51 -0.21 3.25
CA GLU A 297 14.82 -0.20 4.54
C GLU A 297 14.37 -1.60 4.97
N CYS A 298 14.92 -2.63 4.33
CA CYS A 298 14.51 -4.01 4.60
C CYS A 298 14.60 -4.36 6.09
N GLY A 299 15.73 -4.07 6.74
CA GLY A 299 16.00 -4.48 8.12
C GLY A 299 15.57 -3.48 9.20
N SER A 300 14.81 -2.43 8.88
CA SER A 300 14.35 -1.45 9.85
C SER A 300 12.96 -1.76 10.41
N ASP A 301 12.78 -1.59 11.72
CA ASP A 301 11.47 -1.43 12.34
C ASP A 301 10.93 -0.04 11.94
N GLY A 302 10.25 0.05 10.80
CA GLY A 302 9.83 1.31 10.19
C GLY A 302 8.52 1.16 9.42
N PRO A 303 7.86 2.28 9.05
CA PRO A 303 6.57 2.23 8.39
C PRO A 303 6.70 1.49 7.06
N ASP A 304 5.93 0.43 6.93
CA ASP A 304 5.79 -0.31 5.68
C ASP A 304 5.19 0.61 4.62
N ALA A 305 5.84 0.72 3.46
CA ALA A 305 5.26 1.48 2.34
C ALA A 305 3.90 0.91 1.93
N PHE A 306 3.66 -0.40 2.07
CA PHE A 306 2.33 -0.97 1.98
C PHE A 306 2.23 -2.14 2.94
N CYS A 307 1.12 -2.29 3.67
CA CYS A 307 0.94 -3.39 4.62
C CYS A 307 -0.51 -3.89 4.61
N ALA A 308 -0.69 -5.21 4.59
CA ALA A 308 -1.99 -5.85 4.69
C ALA A 308 -2.00 -6.98 5.71
N ASN A 309 -3.04 -7.02 6.55
CA ASN A 309 -3.28 -8.06 7.56
C ASN A 309 -4.78 -8.36 7.63
N GLU A 310 -5.27 -9.14 6.68
CA GLU A 310 -6.70 -9.48 6.53
C GLU A 310 -7.03 -10.90 7.04
N GLY A 311 -6.07 -11.58 7.68
CA GLY A 311 -6.26 -12.90 8.30
C GLY A 311 -5.61 -14.02 7.50
N GLU A 312 -6.40 -15.01 7.09
CA GLU A 312 -5.95 -16.19 6.32
C GLU A 312 -5.49 -15.80 4.91
N ARG A 313 -6.15 -14.80 4.33
CA ARG A 313 -5.77 -14.20 3.06
C ARG A 313 -5.53 -12.72 3.26
N SER A 314 -4.33 -12.25 2.93
CA SER A 314 -3.96 -10.83 2.97
C SER A 314 -3.57 -10.39 1.57
N ALA A 315 -4.21 -9.32 1.08
CA ALA A 315 -3.88 -8.73 -0.21
C ALA A 315 -3.44 -7.27 -0.05
N LEU A 316 -2.35 -6.91 -0.70
CA LEU A 316 -1.92 -5.51 -0.85
C LEU A 316 -1.77 -5.19 -2.33
N THR A 317 -1.99 -3.92 -2.70
CA THR A 317 -1.75 -3.41 -4.05
C THR A 317 -0.98 -2.10 -3.94
N ALA A 318 0.27 -2.10 -4.41
CA ALA A 318 1.10 -0.92 -4.57
C ALA A 318 0.94 -0.41 -6.01
N ARG A 319 0.16 0.65 -6.22
CA ARG A 319 -0.07 1.22 -7.55
C ARG A 319 1.06 2.17 -7.95
N ASP A 320 1.36 2.22 -9.24
CA ASP A 320 2.37 3.10 -9.84
C ASP A 320 3.72 3.09 -9.08
N LEU A 321 4.14 1.90 -8.64
CA LEU A 321 5.36 1.72 -7.88
C LEU A 321 6.57 2.02 -8.78
N ALA A 322 7.49 2.85 -8.31
CA ALA A 322 8.63 3.31 -9.08
C ALA A 322 9.60 2.16 -9.45
N PRO A 323 10.45 2.33 -10.47
CA PRO A 323 11.54 1.38 -10.74
C PRO A 323 12.51 1.38 -9.55
N GLY A 324 12.92 0.20 -9.10
CA GLY A 324 13.77 0.06 -7.92
C GLY A 324 13.79 -1.34 -7.34
N ASP A 325 14.57 -1.51 -6.28
CA ASP A 325 14.67 -2.75 -5.52
C ASP A 325 13.79 -2.67 -4.27
N TYR A 326 12.97 -3.69 -4.08
CA TYR A 326 11.97 -3.76 -3.02
C TYR A 326 12.11 -5.05 -2.22
N ALA A 327 11.75 -4.98 -0.95
CA ALA A 327 11.58 -6.13 -0.08
C ALA A 327 10.09 -6.41 0.16
N VAL A 328 9.72 -7.68 0.17
CA VAL A 328 8.42 -8.18 0.64
C VAL A 328 8.65 -8.93 1.94
N VAL A 329 7.93 -8.53 2.99
CA VAL A 329 8.00 -9.19 4.29
C VAL A 329 6.70 -9.93 4.52
N VAL A 330 6.78 -11.25 4.74
CA VAL A 330 5.64 -12.08 5.12
C VAL A 330 5.75 -12.41 6.60
N LYS A 331 4.66 -12.22 7.37
CA LYS A 331 4.66 -12.50 8.80
C LYS A 331 3.50 -13.40 9.22
N THR A 332 3.76 -14.55 9.82
CA THR A 332 2.75 -15.52 10.26
C THR A 332 2.69 -15.63 11.78
N SER A 333 1.55 -16.06 12.35
CA SER A 333 1.36 -16.13 13.83
C SER A 333 2.23 -17.20 14.49
N THR A 334 2.49 -18.26 13.74
CA THR A 334 3.21 -19.46 14.12
C THR A 334 3.95 -19.96 12.88
N ALA A 335 4.81 -20.97 13.03
CA ALA A 335 5.38 -21.67 11.89
C ALA A 335 4.28 -22.28 11.03
N LEU A 336 4.07 -21.74 9.83
CA LEU A 336 3.02 -22.14 8.90
C LEU A 336 3.55 -22.14 7.47
N THR A 337 2.93 -22.95 6.63
CA THR A 337 3.11 -22.93 5.18
C THR A 337 2.16 -21.90 4.57
N TYR A 338 2.63 -21.19 3.54
CA TYR A 338 1.86 -20.17 2.85
C TYR A 338 2.20 -20.12 1.38
N THR A 339 1.28 -19.56 0.60
CA THR A 339 1.48 -19.25 -0.82
C THR A 339 1.54 -17.73 -0.98
N LEU A 340 2.68 -17.24 -1.47
CA LEU A 340 2.90 -15.85 -1.82
C LEU A 340 2.74 -15.69 -3.34
N THR A 341 1.78 -14.90 -3.79
CA THR A 341 1.56 -14.60 -5.21
C THR A 341 1.94 -13.17 -5.50
N LEU A 342 2.86 -12.97 -6.45
CA LEU A 342 3.28 -11.67 -6.94
C LEU A 342 2.72 -11.44 -8.34
N VAL A 343 2.05 -10.31 -8.56
CA VAL A 343 1.45 -9.95 -9.86
C VAL A 343 1.86 -8.53 -10.21
N TYR A 344 2.27 -8.34 -11.47
CA TYR A 344 2.54 -7.02 -12.04
C TYR A 344 1.45 -6.65 -13.04
N ALA A 345 1.06 -5.38 -13.05
CA ALA A 345 0.16 -4.81 -14.03
C ALA A 345 0.67 -3.45 -14.51
N ASP A 346 0.09 -2.94 -15.60
CA ASP A 346 0.37 -1.59 -16.09
C ASP A 346 0.13 -0.56 -14.97
N PRO A 347 0.99 0.46 -14.82
CA PRO A 347 0.88 1.43 -13.75
C PRO A 347 -0.44 2.20 -13.88
N THR A 348 -1.24 2.18 -12.82
CA THR A 348 -2.42 3.03 -12.68
C THR A 348 -1.96 4.37 -12.12
N PRO A 349 -2.05 5.49 -12.87
CA PRO A 349 -1.54 6.77 -12.40
C PRO A 349 -2.17 7.15 -11.05
N VAL A 350 -1.32 7.32 -10.03
CA VAL A 350 -1.74 7.83 -8.73
C VAL A 350 -1.59 9.35 -8.76
N GLN A 351 -2.56 10.06 -8.20
CA GLN A 351 -2.46 11.51 -8.09
C GLN A 351 -1.42 11.83 -7.01
N PRO A 352 -0.51 12.82 -7.22
CA PRO A 352 0.44 13.24 -6.19
C PRO A 352 -0.30 14.03 -5.10
N VAL A 353 -1.00 13.31 -4.23
CA VAL A 353 -1.84 13.86 -3.14
C VAL A 353 -1.41 13.34 -1.77
N ASP A 354 -0.20 12.79 -1.71
CA ASP A 354 0.46 12.25 -0.52
C ASP A 354 1.78 12.97 -0.22
N VAL A 355 2.06 14.01 -0.99
CA VAL A 355 3.22 14.88 -0.84
C VAL A 355 2.73 16.30 -0.62
N CYS A 356 3.49 17.10 0.11
CA CYS A 356 3.19 18.51 0.36
C CYS A 356 4.33 19.40 -0.14
N ASP A 357 4.46 19.51 -1.46
CA ASP A 357 5.47 20.31 -2.14
C ASP A 357 4.96 20.87 -3.48
N GLU A 358 5.87 21.16 -4.42
CA GLU A 358 5.52 21.69 -5.74
C GLU A 358 4.88 20.66 -6.69
N ASP A 359 5.07 19.37 -6.43
CA ASP A 359 4.52 18.27 -7.23
C ASP A 359 3.09 17.89 -6.80
N THR A 360 2.64 18.35 -5.63
CA THR A 360 1.28 18.15 -5.13
C THR A 360 0.23 18.71 -6.11
N VAL A 361 -0.88 17.97 -6.32
CA VAL A 361 -1.97 18.40 -7.22
C VAL A 361 -2.50 19.79 -6.83
N ASP A 362 -2.37 20.75 -7.75
CA ASP A 362 -2.88 22.12 -7.58
C ASP A 362 -4.36 22.22 -7.96
N ILE A 363 -5.19 22.62 -7.00
CA ILE A 363 -6.65 22.74 -7.13
C ILE A 363 -7.12 24.17 -7.40
N ALA A 364 -6.22 25.11 -7.72
CA ALA A 364 -6.54 26.52 -7.98
C ALA A 364 -7.57 26.75 -9.10
N ALA A 365 -7.71 25.82 -10.05
CA ALA A 365 -8.73 25.88 -11.10
C ALA A 365 -10.15 25.54 -10.59
N GLY A 366 -10.28 25.03 -9.37
CA GLY A 366 -11.52 24.43 -8.85
C GLY A 366 -11.85 23.10 -9.55
N GLY A 367 -12.88 22.42 -9.04
CA GLY A 367 -13.33 21.14 -9.58
C GLY A 367 -13.74 20.15 -8.50
N THR A 368 -13.96 18.90 -8.93
CA THR A 368 -14.20 17.75 -8.04
C THR A 368 -13.02 16.81 -8.15
N PHE A 369 -12.44 16.46 -7.01
CA PHE A 369 -11.29 15.58 -6.87
C PHE A 369 -11.69 14.39 -6.00
N THR A 370 -11.29 13.20 -6.40
CA THR A 370 -11.62 11.95 -5.72
C THR A 370 -10.41 11.02 -5.71
N GLY A 371 -10.31 10.17 -4.70
CA GLY A 371 -9.29 9.13 -4.62
C GLY A 371 -9.57 8.11 -3.51
N LEU A 372 -8.61 7.24 -3.27
CA LEU A 372 -8.72 6.12 -2.33
C LEU A 372 -7.69 6.24 -1.22
N PHE A 373 -8.11 6.05 0.03
CA PHE A 373 -7.20 6.09 1.20
C PHE A 373 -6.16 4.97 1.22
N THR A 374 -6.22 4.03 0.27
CA THR A 374 -5.18 3.03 0.02
C THR A 374 -3.98 3.59 -0.72
N ASP A 375 -4.11 4.78 -1.31
CA ASP A 375 -3.10 5.39 -2.18
C ASP A 375 -2.33 6.52 -1.47
N VAL A 376 -2.51 6.68 -0.14
CA VAL A 376 -1.93 7.73 0.70
C VAL A 376 -1.54 7.20 2.10
N PHE A 377 -0.69 7.92 2.84
CA PHE A 377 -0.20 7.57 4.18
C PHE A 377 -0.62 8.60 5.26
N ASP A 378 -0.38 8.29 6.54
CA ASP A 378 -0.58 9.23 7.67
C ASP A 378 0.74 9.99 7.89
N ASP A 379 0.90 11.10 7.16
CA ASP A 379 2.13 11.89 7.09
C ASP A 379 1.99 13.25 7.78
N TYR A 380 0.78 13.79 7.91
CA TYR A 380 0.55 15.17 8.37
C TYR A 380 -0.42 15.27 9.57
N GLU A 381 -0.06 16.09 10.56
CA GLU A 381 -0.93 16.39 11.70
C GLU A 381 -1.90 17.56 11.40
N LEU A 382 -3.19 17.37 11.71
CA LEU A 382 -4.24 18.39 11.52
C LEU A 382 -4.56 19.14 12.81
N ALA A 383 -4.67 20.47 12.75
CA ALA A 383 -4.93 21.33 13.92
C ALA A 383 -6.23 21.04 14.70
N CYS A 384 -7.26 20.50 14.04
CA CYS A 384 -8.53 20.11 14.66
C CYS A 384 -8.61 18.62 15.03
N ARG A 385 -7.53 17.87 14.87
CA ARG A 385 -7.39 16.50 15.37
C ARG A 385 -6.52 16.57 16.63
N THR A 386 -7.04 16.10 17.76
CA THR A 386 -6.17 15.85 18.92
C THR A 386 -5.28 14.65 18.59
N PRO A 387 -3.94 14.74 18.74
CA PRO A 387 -3.05 13.61 18.50
C PRO A 387 -3.51 12.40 19.31
N SER A 388 -3.86 11.31 18.61
CA SER A 388 -4.25 10.06 19.22
C SER A 388 -3.13 9.06 18.96
N ALA A 389 -2.49 8.58 20.03
CA ALA A 389 -1.31 7.71 19.99
C ALA A 389 -1.54 6.31 19.40
N THR A 390 -2.69 6.03 18.77
CA THR A 390 -3.12 4.65 18.46
C THR A 390 -3.82 4.46 17.11
N ALA A 391 -3.86 5.45 16.21
CA ALA A 391 -4.51 5.25 14.92
C ALA A 391 -3.81 6.02 13.81
N ASP A 392 -3.03 5.30 13.02
CA ASP A 392 -2.56 5.73 11.71
C ASP A 392 -3.79 5.95 10.82
N ARG A 393 -3.96 7.17 10.34
CA ARG A 393 -5.12 7.62 9.57
C ARG A 393 -4.60 8.36 8.35
N PRO A 394 -4.62 7.71 7.18
CA PRO A 394 -4.08 8.33 5.99
C PRO A 394 -4.72 9.67 5.70
N ASP A 395 -3.89 10.63 5.34
CA ASP A 395 -4.25 11.99 5.04
C ASP A 395 -3.96 12.31 3.58
N VAL A 396 -4.69 13.29 3.05
CA VAL A 396 -4.63 13.64 1.62
C VAL A 396 -4.28 15.09 1.52
N ALA A 397 -3.22 15.42 0.79
CA ALA A 397 -2.78 16.79 0.54
C ALA A 397 -3.13 17.27 -0.87
N TYR A 398 -3.75 18.44 -0.96
CA TYR A 398 -3.86 19.21 -2.20
C TYR A 398 -3.19 20.56 -2.04
N ARG A 399 -2.57 21.07 -3.10
CA ARG A 399 -1.99 22.41 -3.15
C ARG A 399 -3.02 23.40 -3.70
N LEU A 400 -3.06 24.61 -3.16
CA LEU A 400 -3.92 25.69 -3.61
C LEU A 400 -3.07 26.93 -3.83
N THR A 401 -2.74 27.23 -5.09
CA THR A 401 -1.99 28.43 -5.46
C THR A 401 -2.92 29.59 -5.77
N ILE A 402 -2.83 30.65 -4.98
CA ILE A 402 -3.59 31.89 -5.17
C ILE A 402 -2.65 32.99 -5.64
N THR A 403 -2.85 33.51 -6.85
CA THR A 403 -2.00 34.56 -7.44
C THR A 403 -2.57 35.98 -7.27
N GLU A 404 -3.87 36.08 -7.06
CA GLU A 404 -4.64 37.28 -6.76
C GLU A 404 -5.77 36.89 -5.80
N PRO A 405 -6.39 37.81 -5.05
CA PRO A 405 -7.44 37.45 -4.09
C PRO A 405 -8.58 36.60 -4.70
N LYS A 406 -8.92 35.46 -4.08
CA LYS A 406 -9.99 34.55 -4.54
C LYS A 406 -11.01 34.22 -3.44
N ASP A 407 -12.26 34.03 -3.82
CA ASP A 407 -13.26 33.37 -2.98
C ASP A 407 -13.14 31.85 -3.14
N VAL A 408 -12.84 31.16 -2.05
CA VAL A 408 -12.55 29.73 -1.96
C VAL A 408 -13.61 29.03 -1.11
N ILE A 409 -14.24 28.01 -1.66
CA ILE A 409 -15.11 27.08 -0.93
C ILE A 409 -14.56 25.67 -1.14
N LEU A 410 -14.26 24.99 -0.04
CA LEU A 410 -13.79 23.61 -0.01
C LEU A 410 -14.83 22.77 0.70
N ARG A 411 -15.29 21.69 0.07
CA ARG A 411 -16.21 20.72 0.67
C ARG A 411 -15.60 19.34 0.57
N ALA A 412 -15.38 18.68 1.69
CA ALA A 412 -14.82 17.34 1.73
C ALA A 412 -15.77 16.35 2.39
N SER A 413 -15.82 15.14 1.84
CA SER A 413 -16.54 14.01 2.42
C SER A 413 -15.72 12.73 2.27
N THR A 414 -15.89 11.79 3.21
CA THR A 414 -15.21 10.49 3.21
C THR A 414 -16.22 9.34 3.27
N ARG A 415 -15.88 8.20 2.68
CA ARG A 415 -16.69 6.97 2.71
C ARG A 415 -15.91 5.84 3.37
N SER A 416 -16.61 5.00 4.13
CA SER A 416 -16.08 3.83 4.82
C SER A 416 -16.88 2.58 4.45
N THR A 417 -16.28 1.39 4.61
CA THR A 417 -16.97 0.09 4.49
C THR A 417 -17.88 -0.22 5.68
N SER A 418 -17.73 0.52 6.79
CA SER A 418 -18.56 0.39 7.98
C SER A 418 -19.97 0.95 7.76
N SER A 419 -20.95 0.41 8.49
CA SER A 419 -22.30 0.98 8.55
C SER A 419 -22.35 2.34 9.25
N ILE A 420 -21.28 2.75 9.95
CA ILE A 420 -21.16 4.05 10.60
C ILE A 420 -20.48 5.02 9.63
N THR A 421 -21.15 6.12 9.31
CA THR A 421 -20.56 7.17 8.46
C THR A 421 -19.51 7.95 9.27
N PRO A 422 -18.24 8.00 8.83
CA PRO A 422 -17.22 8.76 9.53
C PRO A 422 -17.43 10.27 9.39
N SER A 423 -16.86 11.03 10.31
CA SER A 423 -16.63 12.46 10.11
C SER A 423 -15.38 12.66 9.24
N THR A 424 -15.37 13.73 8.48
CA THR A 424 -14.24 14.20 7.68
C THR A 424 -13.57 15.34 8.44
N TYR A 425 -12.26 15.26 8.61
CA TYR A 425 -11.44 16.40 8.98
C TYR A 425 -11.00 17.10 7.70
N LEU A 426 -11.18 18.41 7.64
CA LEU A 426 -10.75 19.25 6.53
C LEU A 426 -10.01 20.44 7.11
N THR A 427 -8.78 20.66 6.67
CA THR A 427 -7.98 21.84 7.04
C THR A 427 -7.49 22.60 5.82
N LEU A 428 -7.35 23.92 5.97
CA LEU A 428 -6.63 24.79 5.06
C LEU A 428 -5.44 25.35 5.84
N VAL A 429 -4.22 25.04 5.39
CA VAL A 429 -2.97 25.28 6.11
C VAL A 429 -1.95 25.95 5.19
N ARG A 430 -0.93 26.62 5.75
CA ARG A 430 0.16 27.22 4.94
C ARG A 430 1.36 26.29 4.81
N ASP A 431 1.58 25.44 5.80
CA ASP A 431 2.67 24.47 5.88
C ASP A 431 2.12 23.16 6.47
N CYS A 432 2.15 22.07 5.69
CA CYS A 432 1.62 20.78 6.13
C CYS A 432 2.38 20.20 7.34
N GLY A 433 3.66 20.54 7.51
CA GLY A 433 4.46 20.09 8.64
C GLY A 433 4.24 20.89 9.92
N ASN A 434 3.41 21.95 9.87
CA ASN A 434 3.14 22.81 11.02
C ASN A 434 1.64 23.11 11.17
N PRO A 435 0.90 22.37 12.02
CA PRO A 435 -0.52 22.57 12.24
C PRO A 435 -0.87 23.95 12.81
N ASP A 436 0.06 24.65 13.46
CA ASP A 436 -0.17 26.01 13.97
C ASP A 436 -0.37 27.05 12.85
N THR A 437 0.00 26.70 11.61
CA THR A 437 -0.22 27.55 10.43
C THR A 437 -1.61 27.37 9.81
N ALA A 438 -2.49 26.58 10.45
CA ALA A 438 -3.85 26.34 9.98
C ALA A 438 -4.68 27.64 9.99
N ILE A 439 -5.24 27.96 8.84
CA ILE A 439 -6.16 29.09 8.64
C ILE A 439 -7.58 28.68 9.01
N ALA A 440 -7.92 27.42 8.76
CA ALA A 440 -9.19 26.80 9.10
C ALA A 440 -8.99 25.31 9.36
N CYS A 441 -9.73 24.76 10.31
CA CYS A 441 -9.87 23.32 10.45
C CYS A 441 -11.28 23.00 10.94
N VAL A 442 -11.96 22.08 10.25
CA VAL A 442 -13.36 21.73 10.51
C VAL A 442 -13.48 20.22 10.57
N GLN A 443 -14.22 19.73 11.57
CA GLN A 443 -14.63 18.33 11.68
C GLN A 443 -16.16 18.24 11.51
N SER A 444 -16.61 17.59 10.44
CA SER A 444 -18.03 17.35 10.17
C SER A 444 -18.17 16.17 9.21
N ARG A 445 -19.38 15.60 9.09
CA ARG A 445 -19.65 14.58 8.07
C ARG A 445 -19.34 15.11 6.66
N ASP A 446 -19.90 16.28 6.37
CA ASP A 446 -19.63 17.07 5.17
C ASP A 446 -18.85 18.30 5.65
N ALA A 447 -17.52 18.20 5.65
CA ALA A 447 -16.66 19.26 6.15
C ALA A 447 -16.57 20.37 5.11
N GLU A 448 -16.71 21.62 5.56
CA GLU A 448 -16.76 22.78 4.67
C GLU A 448 -15.92 23.92 5.21
N ILE A 449 -15.02 24.43 4.39
CA ILE A 449 -14.26 25.66 4.63
C ILE A 449 -14.67 26.68 3.58
N ARG A 450 -14.98 27.90 4.04
CA ARG A 450 -15.16 29.07 3.17
C ARG A 450 -14.14 30.13 3.53
N ARG A 451 -13.48 30.69 2.53
CA ARG A 451 -12.60 31.84 2.66
C ARG A 451 -12.88 32.79 1.52
N ARG A 452 -13.31 34.01 1.83
CA ARG A 452 -13.44 35.06 0.83
C ARG A 452 -12.16 35.84 0.70
N ALA A 453 -11.89 36.36 -0.50
CA ALA A 453 -10.70 37.15 -0.81
C ALA A 453 -9.41 36.60 -0.18
N LEU A 454 -9.23 35.26 -0.21
CA LEU A 454 -8.04 34.59 0.30
C LEU A 454 -6.83 35.23 -0.39
N ALA A 455 -5.89 35.74 0.39
CA ALA A 455 -4.78 36.53 -0.12
C ALA A 455 -3.90 35.70 -1.09
N PRO A 456 -3.13 36.37 -1.97
CA PRO A 456 -2.13 35.69 -2.77
C PRO A 456 -1.14 34.91 -1.90
N GLY A 457 -0.88 33.67 -2.26
CA GLY A 457 -0.05 32.76 -1.50
C GLY A 457 -0.22 31.31 -1.95
N THR A 458 0.60 30.43 -1.39
CA THR A 458 0.43 28.98 -1.52
C THR A 458 -0.15 28.45 -0.21
N TYR A 459 -1.21 27.67 -0.35
CA TYR A 459 -1.90 27.00 0.75
C TYR A 459 -1.99 25.50 0.45
N TYR A 460 -2.26 24.71 1.47
CA TYR A 460 -2.52 23.28 1.34
C TYR A 460 -3.85 22.92 1.98
N VAL A 461 -4.53 21.95 1.40
CA VAL A 461 -5.80 21.41 1.89
C VAL A 461 -5.55 19.98 2.30
N LEU A 462 -5.66 19.69 3.61
CA LEU A 462 -5.53 18.32 4.12
C LEU A 462 -6.90 17.73 4.43
N ILE A 463 -7.11 16.48 4.04
CA ILE A 463 -8.33 15.71 4.28
C ILE A 463 -7.98 14.43 5.00
N GLU A 464 -8.68 14.15 6.09
CA GLU A 464 -8.51 12.91 6.86
C GLU A 464 -9.88 12.38 7.29
N SER A 465 -9.99 11.08 7.57
CA SER A 465 -11.23 10.47 8.06
C SER A 465 -11.19 10.15 9.54
N SER A 466 -12.31 10.35 10.24
CA SER A 466 -12.49 9.95 11.64
C SER A 466 -12.51 8.43 11.85
N SER A 467 -12.32 7.62 10.81
CA SER A 467 -12.35 6.16 10.84
C SER A 467 -11.17 5.56 10.08
N SER A 468 -10.53 4.55 10.66
CA SER A 468 -9.48 3.77 10.01
C SER A 468 -9.99 2.80 8.94
N THR A 469 -11.30 2.70 8.73
CA THR A 469 -11.90 1.87 7.65
C THR A 469 -12.43 2.73 6.49
N ALA A 470 -12.02 3.99 6.42
CA ALA A 470 -12.30 4.85 5.29
C ALA A 470 -11.61 4.30 4.03
N VAL A 471 -12.33 4.33 2.91
CA VAL A 471 -11.85 3.78 1.62
C VAL A 471 -11.66 4.85 0.56
N SER A 472 -12.43 5.94 0.61
CA SER A 472 -12.36 6.98 -0.42
C SER A 472 -12.72 8.35 0.14
N TRP A 473 -12.27 9.39 -0.55
CA TRP A 473 -12.65 10.78 -0.31
C TRP A 473 -13.19 11.44 -1.57
N GLU A 474 -13.90 12.54 -1.37
CA GLU A 474 -14.29 13.48 -2.41
C GLU A 474 -14.05 14.90 -1.87
N LEU A 475 -13.35 15.72 -2.65
CA LEU A 475 -13.15 17.16 -2.45
C LEU A 475 -13.82 17.92 -3.59
N GLN A 476 -14.70 18.86 -3.25
CA GLN A 476 -15.20 19.87 -4.18
C GLN A 476 -14.56 21.21 -3.84
N ALA A 477 -13.78 21.75 -4.77
CA ALA A 477 -13.15 23.04 -4.65
C ALA A 477 -13.82 24.04 -5.61
N SER A 478 -14.29 25.16 -5.08
CA SER A 478 -14.76 26.31 -5.85
C SER A 478 -13.82 27.47 -5.56
N VAL A 479 -12.99 27.81 -6.54
CA VAL A 479 -12.05 28.94 -6.48
C VAL A 479 -12.48 29.92 -7.55
N VAL A 480 -13.03 31.05 -7.14
CA VAL A 480 -13.55 32.09 -8.05
C VAL A 480 -12.93 33.43 -7.72
N ASP A 481 -13.00 34.38 -8.66
CA ASP A 481 -12.56 35.75 -8.41
C ASP A 481 -13.23 36.29 -7.15
N ALA A 482 -12.42 36.89 -6.27
CA ALA A 482 -12.97 37.49 -5.06
C ALA A 482 -14.04 38.50 -5.46
N MET A 483 -15.24 38.33 -4.92
CA MET A 483 -16.25 39.38 -5.05
C MET A 483 -15.69 40.65 -4.40
N PRO A 484 -15.97 41.84 -4.95
CA PRO A 484 -15.65 43.08 -4.26
C PRO A 484 -16.22 43.02 -2.86
N ARG A 485 -15.32 43.01 -1.86
CA ARG A 485 -15.68 43.00 -0.45
C ARG A 485 -16.48 44.25 -0.14
N ASN A 486 -17.44 44.13 0.76
CA ASN A 486 -18.15 45.31 1.24
C ASN A 486 -17.16 46.21 1.98
N GLU A 487 -17.46 47.51 1.98
CA GLU A 487 -16.68 48.49 2.75
C GLU A 487 -16.64 48.08 4.23
N GLY A 488 -15.44 48.01 4.79
CA GLY A 488 -15.16 47.60 6.16
C GLY A 488 -15.35 46.13 6.51
N ASP A 489 -15.62 45.26 5.54
CA ASP A 489 -15.70 43.81 5.77
C ASP A 489 -14.32 43.19 6.04
N ALA A 490 -13.32 43.56 5.22
CA ALA A 490 -11.98 42.99 5.28
C ALA A 490 -10.91 44.08 5.44
N CYS A 491 -9.69 43.68 5.79
CA CYS A 491 -8.53 44.57 5.85
C CYS A 491 -8.30 45.38 4.57
N SER A 492 -8.54 44.77 3.40
CA SER A 492 -8.39 45.45 2.10
C SER A 492 -9.46 46.52 1.84
N THR A 493 -10.58 46.47 2.56
CA THR A 493 -11.69 47.42 2.46
C THR A 493 -11.90 48.20 3.74
N ALA A 494 -10.92 48.19 4.66
CA ALA A 494 -11.07 48.82 5.95
C ALA A 494 -11.38 50.31 5.84
N VAL A 495 -12.26 50.79 6.72
CA VAL A 495 -12.69 52.18 6.71
C VAL A 495 -11.77 53.02 7.59
N ASP A 496 -11.23 54.10 7.06
CA ASP A 496 -10.48 55.09 7.85
C ASP A 496 -11.45 55.88 8.73
N VAL A 497 -11.29 55.76 10.04
CA VAL A 497 -12.10 56.42 11.07
C VAL A 497 -11.32 57.52 11.80
N THR A 498 -10.16 57.95 11.28
CA THR A 498 -9.37 59.05 11.87
C THR A 498 -10.18 60.34 11.93
N ASP A 499 -10.51 60.80 13.14
CA ASP A 499 -11.39 61.94 13.42
C ASP A 499 -12.74 61.86 12.71
N ALA A 500 -13.22 60.64 12.48
CA ALA A 500 -14.44 60.35 11.74
C ALA A 500 -15.23 59.21 12.39
N THR A 501 -16.50 59.10 12.00
CA THR A 501 -17.40 58.02 12.39
C THR A 501 -17.80 57.24 11.15
N ALA A 502 -17.71 55.92 11.22
CA ALA A 502 -18.20 54.99 10.23
C ALA A 502 -19.37 54.18 10.79
N THR A 503 -20.35 53.89 9.95
CA THR A 503 -21.49 53.01 10.30
C THR A 503 -21.65 51.96 9.21
N LEU A 504 -21.51 50.69 9.58
CA LEU A 504 -21.60 49.55 8.68
C LEU A 504 -22.72 48.60 9.12
N PRO A 505 -23.60 48.15 8.22
CA PRO A 505 -24.61 47.17 8.57
C PRO A 505 -23.97 45.77 8.71
N LEU A 506 -24.26 45.10 9.82
CA LEU A 506 -23.67 43.80 10.19
C LEU A 506 -24.00 42.66 9.23
N ASP A 507 -25.08 42.77 8.47
CA ASP A 507 -25.49 41.77 7.48
C ASP A 507 -24.61 41.81 6.21
N MET A 508 -23.84 42.89 6.03
CA MET A 508 -22.84 43.02 4.96
C MET A 508 -21.45 42.56 5.37
N LEU A 509 -21.23 42.27 6.65
CA LEU A 509 -19.96 41.80 7.19
C LEU A 509 -19.93 40.26 7.23
N GLU A 510 -18.75 39.65 7.24
CA GLU A 510 -18.50 38.24 7.52
C GLU A 510 -17.48 38.12 8.67
N LEU A 511 -17.05 36.91 9.07
CA LEU A 511 -15.93 36.76 10.00
C LEU A 511 -14.67 36.48 9.19
N ASP A 512 -13.71 37.39 9.22
CA ASP A 512 -12.40 37.26 8.56
C ASP A 512 -11.30 36.87 9.55
N THR A 513 -11.17 37.58 10.67
CA THR A 513 -10.10 37.36 11.67
C THR A 513 -10.64 37.18 13.08
N GLY A 514 -11.62 37.98 13.49
CA GLY A 514 -12.01 38.17 14.88
C GLY A 514 -10.97 39.00 15.65
N THR A 515 -10.92 38.83 16.97
CA THR A 515 -9.99 39.57 17.86
C THR A 515 -9.24 38.60 18.80
N GLY A 516 -8.09 39.00 19.32
CA GLY A 516 -7.31 38.19 20.26
C GLY A 516 -8.01 37.95 21.61
N CYS A 517 -8.94 38.81 22.00
CA CYS A 517 -9.73 38.66 23.22
C CYS A 517 -11.12 38.03 23.01
N GLY A 518 -11.47 37.64 21.78
CA GLY A 518 -12.70 36.89 21.49
C GLY A 518 -13.31 37.15 20.11
N GLY A 519 -14.54 36.67 19.91
CA GLY A 519 -15.28 36.90 18.66
C GLY A 519 -14.76 36.13 17.45
N THR A 520 -14.18 34.95 17.64
CA THR A 520 -13.57 34.12 16.59
C THR A 520 -14.42 32.93 16.14
N SER A 521 -15.65 32.78 16.64
CA SER A 521 -16.51 31.65 16.24
C SER A 521 -17.07 31.88 14.84
N ALA A 522 -17.22 30.83 14.03
CA ALA A 522 -17.67 30.94 12.63
C ALA A 522 -19.03 31.64 12.42
N SER A 523 -19.84 31.81 13.47
CA SER A 523 -21.10 32.57 13.44
C SER A 523 -20.93 34.07 13.67
N ASN A 524 -19.75 34.53 14.06
CA ASN A 524 -19.45 35.94 14.29
C ASN A 524 -19.42 36.73 12.97
N ARG A 525 -19.34 38.04 13.15
CA ARG A 525 -19.18 39.08 12.14
C ARG A 525 -18.11 40.01 12.66
N ASP A 526 -17.11 40.35 11.86
CA ASP A 526 -16.12 41.36 12.19
C ASP A 526 -16.09 42.51 11.18
N GLY A 527 -15.88 43.71 11.68
CA GLY A 527 -15.64 44.91 10.87
C GLY A 527 -14.19 45.35 11.02
N SER A 528 -13.57 45.69 9.90
CA SER A 528 -12.21 46.18 9.78
C SER A 528 -12.19 47.70 9.56
N PHE A 529 -11.46 48.41 10.42
CA PHE A 529 -11.29 49.86 10.36
C PHE A 529 -9.81 50.22 10.56
N SER A 530 -9.45 51.47 10.29
CA SER A 530 -8.10 51.98 10.56
C SER A 530 -8.13 53.42 11.05
N PHE A 531 -7.09 53.84 11.75
CA PHE A 531 -6.81 55.26 11.97
C PHE A 531 -5.31 55.52 11.81
N THR A 532 -4.94 56.72 11.38
CA THR A 532 -3.56 57.10 11.11
C THR A 532 -3.17 58.36 11.87
N LEU A 533 -2.03 58.31 12.55
CA LEU A 533 -1.48 59.40 13.34
C LEU A 533 -0.17 59.90 12.70
N THR A 534 -0.03 61.21 12.55
CA THR A 534 1.20 61.85 12.03
C THR A 534 2.16 62.29 13.14
N GLU A 535 1.66 62.38 14.38
CA GLU A 535 2.40 62.74 15.59
C GLU A 535 1.82 61.94 16.77
N THR A 536 2.51 61.90 17.91
CA THR A 536 2.01 61.20 19.10
C THR A 536 0.72 61.87 19.60
N ARG A 537 -0.36 61.09 19.73
CA ARG A 537 -1.71 61.59 20.07
C ARG A 537 -2.39 60.67 21.07
N ASP A 538 -3.36 61.20 21.80
CA ASP A 538 -4.34 60.34 22.47
C ASP A 538 -5.45 59.98 21.48
N VAL A 539 -5.97 58.75 21.56
CA VAL A 539 -7.05 58.27 20.68
C VAL A 539 -8.20 57.78 21.53
N ILE A 540 -9.38 58.38 21.34
CA ILE A 540 -10.63 57.89 21.92
C ILE A 540 -11.33 57.05 20.85
N LEU A 541 -11.41 55.74 21.09
CA LEU A 541 -12.15 54.80 20.28
C LEU A 541 -13.53 54.57 20.87
N GLU A 542 -14.56 54.83 20.09
CA GLU A 542 -15.93 54.54 20.47
C GLU A 542 -16.54 53.56 19.49
N THR A 543 -17.19 52.53 20.02
CA THR A 543 -17.88 51.53 19.21
C THR A 543 -19.29 51.31 19.75
N ASN A 544 -20.23 51.00 18.88
CA ASN A 544 -21.59 50.64 19.27
C ASN A 544 -22.16 49.60 18.31
N VAL A 545 -22.64 48.49 18.87
CA VAL A 545 -23.21 47.37 18.13
C VAL A 545 -24.59 46.99 18.68
N GLY A 546 -25.03 47.63 19.77
CA GLY A 546 -26.28 47.30 20.46
C GLY A 546 -26.26 45.97 21.25
N ALA A 547 -25.12 45.26 21.27
CA ALA A 547 -24.91 44.02 22.01
C ALA A 547 -23.44 43.89 22.43
N ILE A 548 -23.12 42.74 23.05
CA ILE A 548 -21.73 42.38 23.34
C ILE A 548 -20.93 42.30 22.04
N HIS A 549 -19.79 42.98 22.04
CA HIS A 549 -18.80 42.94 20.97
C HIS A 549 -17.40 43.04 21.57
N TYR A 550 -16.43 42.60 20.77
CA TYR A 550 -15.00 42.65 21.06
C TYR A 550 -14.37 43.73 20.19
N LEU A 551 -13.45 44.49 20.75
CA LEU A 551 -12.73 45.57 20.10
C LEU A 551 -11.24 45.31 20.27
N SER A 552 -10.48 45.27 19.18
CA SER A 552 -9.02 45.25 19.22
C SER A 552 -8.39 46.36 18.39
N VAL A 553 -7.15 46.70 18.76
CA VAL A 553 -6.28 47.62 18.02
C VAL A 553 -4.94 46.94 17.78
N ALA A 554 -4.51 46.88 16.53
CA ALA A 554 -3.32 46.19 16.08
C ALA A 554 -2.43 47.04 15.18
N THR A 555 -1.15 46.69 15.09
CA THR A 555 -0.20 47.33 14.16
C THR A 555 -0.21 46.70 12.77
N GLU A 556 -0.68 45.46 12.64
CA GLU A 556 -0.97 44.81 11.36
C GLU A 556 -2.44 44.38 11.31
N CYS A 557 -3.10 44.63 10.19
CA CYS A 557 -4.52 44.27 10.04
C CYS A 557 -4.71 42.75 10.06
N GLY A 558 -5.72 42.29 10.80
CA GLY A 558 -6.09 40.88 10.82
C GLY A 558 -5.05 39.97 11.46
N ASN A 559 -4.12 40.52 12.25
CA ASN A 559 -3.08 39.75 12.93
C ASN A 559 -3.20 39.92 14.46
N PRO A 560 -3.86 38.97 15.16
CA PRO A 560 -4.03 39.03 16.61
C PRO A 560 -2.71 39.08 17.39
N ALA A 561 -1.61 38.58 16.83
CA ALA A 561 -0.30 38.63 17.48
C ALA A 561 0.29 40.04 17.58
N THR A 562 -0.26 41.00 16.84
CA THR A 562 0.19 42.40 16.80
C THR A 562 -0.77 43.36 17.50
N GLU A 563 -1.77 42.83 18.21
CA GLU A 563 -2.71 43.61 18.99
C GLU A 563 -2.00 44.28 20.17
N THR A 564 -2.13 45.61 20.26
CA THR A 564 -1.64 46.42 21.39
C THR A 564 -2.73 46.66 22.44
N PHE A 565 -3.98 46.44 22.06
CA PHE A 565 -5.16 46.61 22.92
C PHE A 565 -6.26 45.66 22.48
N CYS A 566 -6.95 45.03 23.43
CA CYS A 566 -8.16 44.27 23.17
C CYS A 566 -9.08 44.29 24.39
N THR A 567 -10.37 44.54 24.17
CA THR A 567 -11.38 44.55 25.22
C THR A 567 -12.73 44.06 24.69
N SER A 568 -13.71 43.95 25.58
CA SER A 568 -15.09 43.64 25.21
C SER A 568 -16.07 44.42 26.07
N GLY A 569 -17.25 44.74 25.52
CA GLY A 569 -18.27 45.47 26.26
C GLY A 569 -19.63 45.51 25.57
N THR A 570 -20.57 46.21 26.19
CA THR A 570 -21.97 46.31 25.73
C THR A 570 -22.64 47.55 26.31
N PRO A 571 -23.62 48.17 25.61
CA PRO A 571 -23.93 48.00 24.18
C PRO A 571 -22.92 48.72 23.27
N GLY A 572 -22.13 49.62 23.85
CA GLY A 572 -21.01 50.33 23.22
C GLY A 572 -19.78 50.32 24.13
N LEU A 573 -18.63 50.66 23.56
CA LEU A 573 -17.38 50.89 24.26
C LEU A 573 -16.91 52.33 24.02
N SER A 574 -16.18 52.89 24.97
CA SER A 574 -15.47 54.17 24.84
C SER A 574 -14.14 54.02 25.56
N GLU A 575 -13.09 53.83 24.77
CA GLU A 575 -11.75 53.51 25.25
C GLU A 575 -10.79 54.63 24.86
N ARG A 576 -9.98 55.10 25.82
CA ARG A 576 -8.97 56.13 25.57
C ARG A 576 -7.58 55.49 25.60
N LEU A 577 -6.93 55.46 24.44
CA LEU A 577 -5.53 55.07 24.27
C LEU A 577 -4.66 56.31 24.42
N LEU A 578 -3.75 56.31 25.40
CA LEU A 578 -2.90 57.46 25.69
C LEU A 578 -1.57 57.35 24.94
N ARG A 579 -1.10 58.49 24.41
CA ARG A 579 0.22 58.64 23.77
C ARG A 579 0.51 57.56 22.72
N VAL A 580 -0.44 57.33 21.82
CA VAL A 580 -0.26 56.45 20.67
C VAL A 580 0.74 57.11 19.73
N GLU A 581 1.81 56.40 19.40
CA GLU A 581 2.89 56.91 18.54
C GLU A 581 2.42 57.11 17.09
N PRO A 582 3.16 57.90 16.28
CA PRO A 582 2.84 58.07 14.86
C PRO A 582 2.85 56.72 14.12
N GLY A 583 1.81 56.47 13.33
CA GLY A 583 1.64 55.21 12.61
C GLY A 583 0.21 55.01 12.12
N THR A 584 0.01 53.93 11.37
CA THR A 584 -1.33 53.44 11.00
C THR A 584 -1.66 52.25 11.88
N TYR A 585 -2.83 52.31 12.51
CA TYR A 585 -3.35 51.28 13.40
C TYR A 585 -4.65 50.73 12.84
N TRP A 586 -4.90 49.45 13.09
CA TRP A 586 -6.05 48.72 12.59
C TRP A 586 -6.97 48.40 13.75
N VAL A 587 -8.25 48.65 13.57
CA VAL A 587 -9.30 48.43 14.56
C VAL A 587 -10.21 47.31 14.06
N THR A 588 -10.32 46.23 14.82
CA THR A 588 -11.25 45.14 14.50
C THR A 588 -12.35 45.10 15.54
N VAL A 589 -13.60 45.08 15.08
CA VAL A 589 -14.77 44.94 15.96
C VAL A 589 -15.51 43.67 15.60
N SER A 590 -15.57 42.70 16.52
CA SER A 590 -16.26 41.41 16.30
C SER A 590 -17.48 41.24 17.20
N THR A 591 -18.58 40.75 16.63
CA THR A 591 -19.83 40.45 17.36
C THR A 591 -20.46 39.16 16.90
N ALA A 592 -21.33 38.57 17.73
CA ALA A 592 -22.14 37.41 17.37
C ALA A 592 -23.49 37.79 16.72
N LEU A 593 -23.80 39.08 16.64
CA LEU A 593 -24.99 39.55 15.94
C LEU A 593 -24.83 39.38 14.42
N SER A 594 -25.93 39.01 13.75
CA SER A 594 -26.00 38.81 12.30
C SER A 594 -26.73 39.92 11.55
N ALA A 595 -27.28 40.91 12.26
CA ALA A 595 -27.99 42.05 11.70
C ALA A 595 -27.98 43.21 12.71
N GLY A 596 -28.13 44.44 12.21
CA GLY A 596 -27.98 45.68 12.98
C GLY A 596 -26.87 46.54 12.39
N ASP A 597 -26.52 47.63 13.08
CA ASP A 597 -25.47 48.55 12.66
C ASP A 597 -24.28 48.47 13.62
N LEU A 598 -23.07 48.47 13.05
CA LEU A 598 -21.79 48.63 13.72
C LEU A 598 -21.32 50.06 13.50
N GLU A 599 -21.27 50.86 14.56
CA GLU A 599 -20.75 52.21 14.54
C GLU A 599 -19.37 52.25 15.19
N VAL A 600 -18.39 52.88 14.54
CA VAL A 600 -17.01 53.04 15.04
C VAL A 600 -16.55 54.46 14.82
N THR A 601 -15.96 55.07 15.85
CA THR A 601 -15.37 56.41 15.81
C THR A 601 -13.97 56.38 16.42
N ALA A 602 -12.99 57.01 15.77
CA ALA A 602 -11.69 57.28 16.39
C ALA A 602 -11.47 58.80 16.46
N ARG A 603 -11.51 59.39 17.65
CA ARG A 603 -11.17 60.81 17.84
C ARG A 603 -9.76 60.96 18.36
N THR A 604 -9.00 61.86 17.76
CA THR A 604 -7.64 62.19 18.21
C THR A 604 -7.66 63.43 19.09
N GLU A 605 -6.88 63.41 20.17
CA GLU A 605 -6.68 64.54 21.08
C GLU A 605 -5.18 64.81 21.25
N ASP A 606 -4.82 66.00 21.73
CA ASP A 606 -3.44 66.27 22.15
C ASP A 606 -2.98 65.22 23.18
N PRO A 607 -1.73 64.73 23.10
CA PRO A 607 -1.27 63.65 23.97
C PRO A 607 -1.31 64.07 25.45
N THR A 608 -1.93 63.24 26.29
CA THR A 608 -1.91 63.45 27.73
C THR A 608 -0.57 63.01 28.29
N PHE A 609 0.18 63.97 28.83
CA PHE A 609 1.41 63.70 29.57
C PHE A 609 1.11 63.41 31.04
N PRO A 610 1.95 62.60 31.73
CA PRO A 610 1.85 62.43 33.16
C PRO A 610 1.87 63.79 33.88
N PRO A 611 1.16 63.93 35.01
CA PRO A 611 1.21 65.16 35.80
C PRO A 611 2.65 65.45 36.26
N ALA A 612 2.99 66.72 36.50
CA ALA A 612 4.35 67.08 36.92
C ALA A 612 4.78 66.42 38.25
N ASN A 613 3.80 66.04 39.07
CA ASN A 613 3.98 65.34 40.34
C ASN A 613 3.60 63.85 40.24
N ASP A 614 3.79 63.25 39.07
CA ASP A 614 3.61 61.81 38.82
C ASP A 614 4.58 60.94 39.62
N ASP A 615 5.75 61.49 39.96
CA ASP A 615 6.75 60.79 40.76
C ASP A 615 7.20 61.63 41.96
N CYS A 616 8.02 61.01 42.78
CA CYS A 616 8.58 61.59 43.98
C CYS A 616 9.67 62.66 43.75
N SER A 617 10.05 62.93 42.49
CA SER A 617 11.07 63.94 42.19
C SER A 617 10.56 65.37 42.31
N ALA A 618 9.24 65.57 42.12
CA ALA A 618 8.61 66.89 42.13
C ALA A 618 7.21 66.89 42.77
N PRO A 619 7.06 66.51 44.06
CA PRO A 619 5.76 66.52 44.73
C PRO A 619 5.20 67.94 44.86
N THR A 620 3.89 68.08 44.71
CA THR A 620 3.20 69.37 44.85
C THR A 620 3.05 69.75 46.34
N ALA A 621 3.45 70.97 46.73
CA ALA A 621 3.34 71.41 48.12
C ALA A 621 1.89 71.68 48.55
N LEU A 622 1.55 71.27 49.78
CA LEU A 622 0.27 71.52 50.43
C LEU A 622 0.38 72.65 51.45
N GLU A 623 -0.55 73.60 51.38
CA GLU A 623 -0.69 74.71 52.31
C GLU A 623 -2.02 74.64 53.07
N ASP A 624 -2.07 75.20 54.28
CA ASP A 624 -3.25 75.17 55.13
C ASP A 624 -4.46 75.86 54.47
N GLY A 625 -5.53 75.09 54.27
CA GLY A 625 -6.80 75.55 53.70
C GLY A 625 -6.78 75.84 52.20
N VAL A 626 -5.66 75.58 51.50
CA VAL A 626 -5.53 75.79 50.06
C VAL A 626 -5.91 74.52 49.30
N GLU A 627 -6.83 74.64 48.34
CA GLU A 627 -7.21 73.53 47.46
C GLU A 627 -6.21 73.37 46.32
N VAL A 628 -5.58 72.20 46.27
CA VAL A 628 -4.78 71.75 45.13
C VAL A 628 -5.67 70.92 44.21
N ARG A 629 -5.58 71.17 42.90
CA ARG A 629 -6.27 70.39 41.87
C ARG A 629 -5.24 69.67 41.00
N GLY A 630 -5.49 68.40 40.74
CA GLY A 630 -4.62 67.57 39.91
C GLY A 630 -5.44 66.66 39.00
N ASN A 631 -4.75 65.88 38.18
CA ASN A 631 -5.35 64.88 37.32
C ASN A 631 -4.48 63.63 37.34
N LEU A 632 -5.10 62.48 37.60
CA LEU A 632 -4.42 61.18 37.58
C LEU A 632 -4.42 60.56 36.17
N LEU A 633 -5.08 61.18 35.19
CA LEU A 633 -5.04 60.71 33.81
C LEU A 633 -3.62 60.86 33.25
N GLY A 634 -3.06 59.76 32.73
CA GLY A 634 -1.69 59.72 32.22
C GLY A 634 -0.61 59.52 33.27
N ALA A 635 -0.96 59.51 34.56
CA ALA A 635 -0.03 59.18 35.64
C ALA A 635 0.44 57.72 35.54
N SER A 636 1.63 57.43 36.06
CA SER A 636 2.22 56.10 36.19
C SER A 636 1.70 55.42 37.46
N ASP A 637 2.14 54.19 37.72
CA ASP A 637 1.95 53.53 39.02
C ASP A 637 3.35 53.41 39.63
N ALA A 638 3.67 54.24 40.61
CA ALA A 638 4.95 54.25 41.31
C ALA A 638 4.88 53.43 42.62
N GLU A 639 4.59 52.14 42.50
CA GLU A 639 4.52 51.08 43.54
C GLU A 639 4.14 51.49 45.00
N LEU A 640 2.93 51.02 45.40
CA LEU A 640 2.37 50.74 46.76
C LEU A 640 1.81 51.94 47.54
N SER A 641 0.85 51.87 48.50
CA SER A 641 -0.02 50.77 49.00
C SER A 641 -1.39 51.24 49.55
N CYS A 642 -1.95 52.37 49.10
CA CYS A 642 -3.27 52.79 49.58
C CYS A 642 -4.44 52.30 48.70
N GLY A 643 -4.26 52.29 47.38
CA GLY A 643 -5.18 51.71 46.41
C GLY A 643 -4.89 50.24 46.03
N PRO A 644 -5.76 49.62 45.21
CA PRO A 644 -5.46 48.35 44.54
C PRO A 644 -4.24 48.47 43.62
N ASP A 645 -3.53 47.35 43.40
CA ASP A 645 -2.40 47.28 42.46
C ASP A 645 -2.78 47.85 41.08
N GLY A 646 -1.88 48.62 40.45
CA GLY A 646 -2.17 49.29 39.17
C GLY A 646 -2.91 50.63 39.30
N SER A 647 -3.05 51.17 40.52
CA SER A 647 -3.62 52.50 40.72
C SER A 647 -2.67 53.58 40.22
N ARG A 648 -3.23 54.60 39.57
CA ARG A 648 -2.50 55.78 39.16
C ARG A 648 -2.39 56.74 40.33
N ASP A 649 -1.21 57.30 40.54
CA ASP A 649 -0.89 58.09 41.71
C ASP A 649 -0.41 59.51 41.37
N ALA A 650 -0.42 60.37 42.38
CA ALA A 650 0.17 61.70 42.31
C ALA A 650 0.67 62.11 43.70
N PHE A 651 1.86 62.69 43.73
CA PHE A 651 2.60 62.96 44.95
C PHE A 651 2.46 64.41 45.40
N HIS A 652 2.23 64.58 46.69
CA HIS A 652 2.16 65.88 47.36
C HIS A 652 3.05 65.88 48.59
N VAL A 653 3.43 67.05 49.08
CA VAL A 653 4.27 67.21 50.27
C VAL A 653 3.67 68.23 51.23
N LEU A 654 3.63 67.88 52.51
CA LEU A 654 3.18 68.70 53.62
C LEU A 654 4.34 68.90 54.60
N GLU A 655 4.75 70.14 54.80
CA GLU A 655 5.78 70.50 55.78
C GLU A 655 5.15 71.09 57.03
N LEU A 656 5.50 70.53 58.20
CA LEU A 656 5.04 70.98 59.50
C LEU A 656 6.23 71.47 60.33
N SER A 657 6.18 72.73 60.76
CA SER A 657 7.21 73.32 61.64
C SER A 657 6.99 73.00 63.12
N GLU A 658 5.79 72.54 63.50
CA GLU A 658 5.40 72.15 64.85
C GLU A 658 4.28 71.11 64.77
N ALA A 659 3.98 70.43 65.89
CA ALA A 659 2.91 69.46 65.94
C ALA A 659 1.53 70.09 65.61
N ARG A 660 0.74 69.40 64.78
CA ARG A 660 -0.55 69.86 64.25
C ARG A 660 -1.55 68.72 64.15
N ASN A 661 -2.83 69.02 64.38
CA ASN A 661 -3.94 68.19 63.92
C ASN A 661 -4.16 68.44 62.42
N VAL A 662 -3.88 67.45 61.59
CA VAL A 662 -3.97 67.54 60.13
C VAL A 662 -5.21 66.78 59.66
N THR A 663 -6.08 67.45 58.90
CA THR A 663 -7.18 66.82 58.18
C THR A 663 -6.96 66.97 56.68
N LEU A 664 -6.72 65.86 55.99
CA LEU A 664 -6.61 65.80 54.55
C LEU A 664 -7.94 65.32 53.95
N VAL A 665 -8.40 66.01 52.91
CA VAL A 665 -9.63 65.68 52.20
C VAL A 665 -9.34 65.60 50.70
N ALA A 666 -9.42 64.39 50.15
CA ALA A 666 -9.32 64.14 48.71
C ALA A 666 -10.69 63.79 48.13
N ARG A 667 -11.01 64.35 46.97
CA ARG A 667 -12.24 64.05 46.23
C ARG A 667 -11.99 64.08 44.74
N ARG A 668 -12.78 63.30 44.01
CA ARG A 668 -12.90 63.44 42.56
C ARG A 668 -13.64 64.73 42.22
N THR A 669 -13.30 65.31 41.07
CA THR A 669 -13.93 66.55 40.57
C THR A 669 -14.72 66.36 39.29
N ASP A 670 -14.67 65.16 38.70
CA ASP A 670 -15.48 64.74 37.56
C ASP A 670 -16.90 64.25 37.93
N GLY A 671 -17.19 64.14 39.24
CA GLY A 671 -18.48 63.66 39.74
C GLY A 671 -18.61 62.13 39.79
N GLY A 672 -17.52 61.38 39.58
CA GLY A 672 -17.50 59.92 39.74
C GLY A 672 -17.84 59.47 41.16
N THR A 673 -18.40 58.27 41.28
CA THR A 673 -18.81 57.66 42.56
C THR A 673 -17.81 56.65 43.10
N GLU A 674 -16.74 56.42 42.35
CA GLU A 674 -15.68 55.48 42.65
C GLU A 674 -14.77 56.07 43.73
N PRO A 675 -14.27 55.23 44.67
CA PRO A 675 -13.44 55.72 45.75
C PRO A 675 -12.13 56.31 45.20
N ILE A 676 -11.70 57.40 45.84
CA ILE A 676 -10.32 57.89 45.74
C ILE A 676 -9.55 57.42 46.97
N TYR A 677 -8.27 57.17 46.82
CA TYR A 677 -7.39 56.68 47.88
C TYR A 677 -6.44 57.79 48.32
N LEU A 678 -6.14 57.83 49.60
CA LEU A 678 -5.30 58.86 50.22
C LEU A 678 -4.31 58.22 51.19
N GLY A 679 -3.04 58.24 50.81
CA GLY A 679 -1.92 57.74 51.59
C GLY A 679 -1.11 58.85 52.25
N LEU A 680 -0.49 58.56 53.40
CA LEU A 680 0.38 59.48 54.14
C LEU A 680 1.69 58.78 54.55
N ARG A 681 2.85 59.45 54.35
CA ARG A 681 4.19 58.92 54.65
C ARG A 681 5.11 59.95 55.31
N SER A 682 5.89 59.53 56.30
CA SER A 682 6.82 60.38 57.07
C SER A 682 8.30 60.06 56.82
N MET A 683 8.62 58.86 56.33
CA MET A 683 10.01 58.42 56.11
C MET A 683 10.58 58.78 54.73
N GLY A 684 9.76 59.35 53.84
CA GLY A 684 10.10 59.67 52.46
C GLY A 684 8.94 59.41 51.51
N CYS A 685 9.13 59.75 50.24
CA CYS A 685 8.10 59.65 49.22
C CYS A 685 7.99 58.22 48.64
N ASP A 686 9.12 57.57 48.34
CA ASP A 686 9.20 56.22 47.74
C ASP A 686 9.34 55.08 48.78
N VAL A 687 8.98 55.30 50.04
CA VAL A 687 9.14 54.31 51.12
C VAL A 687 7.82 53.72 51.57
N SER A 688 7.71 52.40 51.47
CA SER A 688 6.61 51.58 52.00
C SER A 688 7.01 50.91 53.33
N PRO A 689 6.12 50.76 54.33
CA PRO A 689 4.67 51.03 54.30
C PRO A 689 4.27 52.47 54.69
N GLU A 690 3.04 52.86 54.35
CA GLU A 690 2.43 54.14 54.74
C GLU A 690 2.14 54.25 56.24
N ASP A 691 2.20 55.47 56.78
CA ASP A 691 1.79 55.76 58.14
C ASP A 691 0.27 55.69 58.32
N ALA A 692 -0.47 56.03 57.27
CA ALA A 692 -1.92 55.87 57.20
C ALA A 692 -2.42 55.83 55.75
N CYS A 693 -3.47 55.06 55.54
CA CYS A 693 -4.20 54.99 54.28
C CYS A 693 -5.71 55.00 54.54
N VAL A 694 -6.47 55.72 53.71
CA VAL A 694 -7.93 55.71 53.68
C VAL A 694 -8.46 55.77 52.24
N SER A 695 -9.65 55.23 52.02
CA SER A 695 -10.39 55.35 50.76
C SER A 695 -11.78 55.90 51.00
N GLY A 696 -12.34 56.70 50.08
CA GLY A 696 -13.72 57.17 50.22
C GLY A 696 -14.19 58.13 49.13
N VAL A 697 -15.42 58.64 49.30
CA VAL A 697 -16.08 59.60 48.40
C VAL A 697 -16.76 60.69 49.26
N PRO A 698 -16.01 61.69 49.80
CA PRO A 698 -14.56 61.91 49.67
C PRO A 698 -13.73 60.99 50.59
N ALA A 699 -12.44 60.85 50.30
CA ALA A 699 -11.48 60.23 51.21
C ALA A 699 -11.03 61.28 52.25
N LEU A 700 -11.13 60.94 53.53
CA LEU A 700 -10.80 61.83 54.64
C LEU A 700 -9.85 61.15 55.61
N LEU A 701 -8.67 61.75 55.80
CA LEU A 701 -7.65 61.29 56.74
C LEU A 701 -7.44 62.36 57.81
N ASN A 702 -7.56 62.00 59.08
CA ASN A 702 -7.31 62.90 60.21
C ASN A 702 -6.28 62.29 61.16
N ARG A 703 -5.18 63.00 61.40
CA ARG A 703 -4.08 62.58 62.28
C ARG A 703 -3.42 63.77 62.97
N THR A 704 -2.99 63.57 64.21
CA THR A 704 -2.01 64.46 64.86
C THR A 704 -0.63 64.08 64.37
N LEU A 705 0.07 65.02 63.73
CA LEU A 705 1.41 64.83 63.17
C LEU A 705 2.39 65.74 63.90
N GLU A 706 3.61 65.26 64.13
CA GLU A 706 4.69 66.05 64.72
C GLU A 706 5.32 66.99 63.68
N ALA A 707 6.27 67.85 64.11
CA ALA A 707 7.05 68.63 63.17
C ALA A 707 7.86 67.71 62.24
N GLY A 708 7.80 67.94 60.92
CA GLY A 708 8.46 67.11 59.92
C GLY A 708 7.91 67.32 58.52
N THR A 709 8.47 66.57 57.56
CA THR A 709 8.03 66.54 56.16
C THR A 709 7.24 65.26 55.93
N TYR A 710 6.03 65.40 55.42
CA TYR A 710 5.12 64.29 55.12
C TYR A 710 4.78 64.28 53.64
N HIS A 711 4.74 63.10 53.03
CA HIS A 711 4.31 62.92 51.65
C HIS A 711 2.88 62.40 51.63
N VAL A 712 2.04 63.01 50.81
CA VAL A 712 0.62 62.68 50.67
C VAL A 712 0.39 62.18 49.25
N LEU A 713 -0.16 60.98 49.13
CA LEU A 713 -0.43 60.36 47.84
C LEU A 713 -1.93 60.39 47.58
N VAL A 714 -2.32 60.76 46.36
CA VAL A 714 -3.70 60.65 45.90
C VAL A 714 -3.74 59.63 44.79
N GLU A 715 -4.55 58.59 44.94
CA GLU A 715 -4.57 57.47 43.98
C GLU A 715 -6.00 57.13 43.53
N SER A 716 -6.09 56.57 42.33
CA SER A 716 -7.31 55.97 41.80
C SER A 716 -6.96 54.82 40.86
N THR A 717 -7.77 53.77 40.84
CA THR A 717 -7.59 52.66 39.91
C THR A 717 -7.54 53.16 38.46
N ALA A 718 -6.73 52.53 37.60
CA ALA A 718 -6.50 53.00 36.23
C ALA A 718 -7.76 53.33 35.42
N SER A 719 -8.82 52.51 35.49
CA SER A 719 -10.09 52.74 34.78
C SER A 719 -10.86 53.98 35.25
N PHE A 720 -10.52 54.52 36.41
CA PHE A 720 -11.12 55.72 36.98
C PHE A 720 -10.10 56.85 37.18
N ALA A 721 -8.91 56.77 36.58
CA ALA A 721 -7.94 57.85 36.65
C ALA A 721 -8.53 59.15 36.06
N GLY A 722 -8.47 60.25 36.79
CA GLY A 722 -9.17 61.49 36.41
C GLY A 722 -8.88 62.67 37.33
N PRO A 723 -9.60 63.80 37.14
CA PRO A 723 -9.33 65.03 37.86
C PRO A 723 -9.79 64.96 39.32
N TYR A 724 -8.94 65.40 40.24
CA TYR A 724 -9.19 65.39 41.68
C TYR A 724 -8.88 66.75 42.33
N SER A 725 -9.34 66.91 43.57
CA SER A 725 -8.93 67.99 44.46
C SER A 725 -8.49 67.45 45.82
N LEU A 726 -7.45 68.03 46.39
CA LEU A 726 -6.89 67.72 47.71
C LEU A 726 -6.79 69.01 48.54
N ILE A 727 -7.24 68.96 49.79
CA ILE A 727 -7.10 70.08 50.76
C ILE A 727 -6.51 69.54 52.05
N ALA A 728 -5.53 70.26 52.63
CA ALA A 728 -5.02 70.02 53.98
C ALA A 728 -5.53 71.12 54.92
N TYR A 729 -6.14 70.75 56.04
CA TYR A 729 -6.50 71.67 57.13
C TYR A 729 -5.62 71.41 58.34
N LEU A 730 -4.95 72.45 58.85
CA LEU A 730 -4.04 72.39 59.98
C LEU A 730 -4.64 73.11 61.19
N ALA A 731 -4.85 72.39 62.29
CA ALA A 731 -5.31 72.94 63.55
C ALA A 731 -4.27 72.69 64.67
N ALA A 732 -4.34 73.49 65.74
CA ALA A 732 -3.57 73.19 66.94
C ALA A 732 -3.92 71.76 67.46
N PRO A 733 -2.91 71.02 67.98
CA PRO A 733 -3.07 69.64 68.43
C PRO A 733 -4.07 69.47 69.59
#